data_AF-A0A917L7J7-F1
#
_entry.id   AF-A0A917L7J7-F1
#
_cell.length_a   1.000
_cell.length_b   1.000
_cell.length_c   1.000
_cell.angle_alpha   90.00
_cell.angle_beta   90.00
_cell.angle_gamma   90.00
#
_symmetry.space_group_name_H-M   'P 1'
#
loop_
_entity.id
_entity.type
_entity.pdbx_description
1 polymer ?
#
loop_
_entity_poly.entity_id
_entity_poly.type
_entity_poly.pdbx_seq_one_letter_code
_entity_poly.pdbx_strand_id
1 'polypeptide(L)'
;MTLLKRAGRRRAPALGLLAAIALMATGTATAVPANLPAAGTAADVRASTLGAQAAQSGRYFGAAVAAGKLGDTTYTGILDREFNSVTPENEMKWDATERTRNSFTFGSADQIVNRATTRGQRLRGHTLVWHSQLPSWVSSITDANTLRGVMNNHITTVANRYKGRIHSWDVVNEAFADGGSGQHRPSVFQNLLGDGFIEQAFRTARSADPAAKLCYNDYNIENWNDAKTQGVYRMVRDFKARGVPIDCVGLQAHFGAGGPPSNFQTTLSSFAALGVDVQITELDIAQAPASAFTNTVRACMNVARCTGITVWGIRDSDSWRSGENPLLFDRNGNKKAAYQAALTAMGGSPATVAAQDTSTRSAAQAAALPSSFKWSSSGALIGPKPDSTHNIAALKDPTVVHYNGKYHVFASTASAAGYNLAYLSFTDWSQAGSATHHYLDRTAIGTGYRAAPQVFYNAPQRLWYLVYQTGNASYSTNPDISNPNGWSAPRNFYSSMPDIIRQNIGNGYWVDMWVICDSANCYLFSSDDNGHLYRSQTSVGQFPNGFTNTVIVAQDSNKYALWEASNIYKVQGTNQYLMLVEAIGSDGRRWFRSWTATSLAGSWTPLAASESNPFARANNTTFPAGTWTRDISHGEMIRAGYDQTLTIPACRLQYLYQGMNPSAGGDYNTLPWRLGLLTQTNSAC
;
A
#
# COMPACT_ATOMS: atom_id res chain seq x y z
N MET A 1 -59.60 8.04 39.48
CA MET A 1 -58.68 7.63 40.57
C MET A 1 -57.40 8.43 40.45
N THR A 2 -56.81 8.75 41.59
CA THR A 2 -56.13 10.00 41.92
C THR A 2 -54.60 9.94 41.73
N LEU A 3 -54.06 10.97 41.07
CA LEU A 3 -52.78 11.71 41.23
C LEU A 3 -51.64 11.26 42.18
N LEU A 4 -50.41 11.67 41.76
CA LEU A 4 -49.17 12.10 42.47
C LEU A 4 -47.93 11.20 42.24
N LYS A 5 -46.83 11.58 41.56
CA LYS A 5 -45.83 12.70 41.65
C LYS A 5 -45.04 12.80 42.96
N ARG A 6 -43.70 12.64 42.88
CA ARG A 6 -42.58 13.35 43.59
C ARG A 6 -41.25 12.81 42.99
N ALA A 7 -40.25 13.52 42.45
CA ALA A 7 -39.67 14.87 42.53
C ALA A 7 -38.65 15.12 43.68
N GLY A 8 -37.38 15.37 43.30
CA GLY A 8 -36.36 16.15 44.02
C GLY A 8 -35.35 15.35 44.88
N ARG A 9 -34.07 15.68 45.01
CA ARG A 9 -33.29 16.92 44.77
C ARG A 9 -31.77 16.62 44.70
N ARG A 10 -31.04 17.49 43.98
CA ARG A 10 -29.58 17.71 44.05
C ARG A 10 -29.16 18.34 45.40
N ARG A 11 -27.91 18.12 45.84
CA ARG A 11 -26.88 19.15 46.19
C ARG A 11 -25.62 18.51 46.80
N ALA A 12 -24.45 18.88 46.26
CA ALA A 12 -23.15 18.90 46.96
C ALA A 12 -23.07 20.17 47.86
N PRO A 13 -22.11 20.35 48.82
CA PRO A 13 -20.69 20.58 48.49
C PRO A 13 -19.61 20.21 49.56
N ALA A 14 -18.33 20.34 49.13
CA ALA A 14 -17.11 20.84 49.82
C ALA A 14 -16.24 20.01 50.80
N LEU A 15 -14.97 19.84 50.35
CA LEU A 15 -13.64 19.97 51.00
C LEU A 15 -13.31 19.40 52.40
N GLY A 16 -12.20 18.67 52.46
CA GLY A 16 -11.37 18.41 53.66
C GLY A 16 -10.05 17.69 53.29
N LEU A 17 -8.94 18.10 53.89
CA LEU A 17 -7.53 17.95 53.48
C LEU A 17 -6.77 16.83 54.25
N LEU A 18 -5.56 16.45 53.75
CA LEU A 18 -4.40 15.80 54.44
C LEU A 18 -4.47 14.26 54.68
N ALA A 19 -3.42 13.44 54.61
CA ALA A 19 -1.96 13.65 54.63
C ALA A 19 -1.20 12.51 53.91
N ALA A 20 0.02 12.82 53.45
CA ALA A 20 1.03 11.89 52.94
C ALA A 20 1.95 11.39 54.08
N ILE A 21 2.44 10.15 53.98
CA ILE A 21 3.56 9.65 54.79
C ILE A 21 4.64 9.11 53.83
N ALA A 22 5.81 9.73 53.90
CA ALA A 22 7.05 9.30 53.30
C ALA A 22 7.86 8.46 54.30
N LEU A 23 8.58 7.45 53.83
CA LEU A 23 9.66 6.81 54.58
C LEU A 23 10.92 6.84 53.71
N MET A 24 11.96 7.53 54.20
CA MET A 24 13.32 7.51 53.67
C MET A 24 14.18 6.55 54.51
N ALA A 25 15.06 5.80 53.86
CA ALA A 25 16.33 5.36 54.46
C ALA A 25 17.41 5.26 53.37
N THR A 26 18.55 5.86 53.68
CA THR A 26 19.72 6.21 52.87
C THR A 26 20.76 5.08 52.79
N GLY A 27 21.56 5.03 51.72
CA GLY A 27 22.78 4.20 51.67
C GLY A 27 23.64 4.33 50.41
N THR A 28 24.56 5.31 50.43
CA THR A 28 25.89 5.35 49.77
C THR A 28 26.04 5.01 48.27
N ALA A 29 26.24 6.05 47.44
CA ALA A 29 26.74 5.92 46.07
C ALA A 29 28.28 5.88 46.05
N THR A 30 28.86 4.76 45.63
CA THR A 30 30.24 4.68 45.15
C THR A 30 30.24 4.81 43.63
N ALA A 31 30.90 5.85 43.12
CA ALA A 31 31.13 6.05 41.69
C ALA A 31 32.13 5.01 41.16
N VAL A 32 31.78 4.31 40.07
CA VAL A 32 32.69 3.51 39.24
C VAL A 32 32.54 4.03 37.80
N PRO A 33 33.64 4.31 37.08
CA PRO A 33 33.60 4.96 35.78
C PRO A 33 33.08 4.04 34.67
N ALA A 34 32.52 4.69 33.65
CA ALA A 34 31.95 4.13 32.45
C ALA A 34 32.91 3.22 31.67
N ASN A 35 32.39 2.07 31.21
CA ASN A 35 32.69 1.47 29.92
C ASN A 35 31.59 0.45 29.58
N LEU A 36 30.44 0.96 29.15
CA LEU A 36 29.46 0.17 28.41
C LEU A 36 29.81 0.30 26.92
N PRO A 37 29.94 -0.80 26.16
CA PRO A 37 30.01 -0.68 24.71
C PRO A 37 28.71 -0.02 24.25
N ALA A 38 28.84 1.02 23.43
CA ALA A 38 27.73 1.74 22.84
C ALA A 38 26.70 0.74 22.29
N ALA A 39 25.45 0.86 22.75
CA ALA A 39 24.32 0.18 22.17
C ALA A 39 24.33 0.48 20.67
N GLY A 40 24.71 -0.52 19.86
CA GLY A 40 24.62 -0.42 18.41
C GLY A 40 23.18 -0.19 18.05
N THR A 41 22.88 0.99 17.51
CA THR A 41 21.54 1.35 17.03
C THR A 41 21.12 0.34 15.97
N ALA A 42 20.09 -0.45 16.26
CA ALA A 42 19.38 -1.24 15.28
C ALA A 42 18.89 -0.29 14.17
N ALA A 43 19.40 -0.46 12.95
CA ALA A 43 19.03 0.36 11.82
C ALA A 43 17.58 0.06 11.39
N ASP A 44 16.69 1.04 11.54
CA ASP A 44 15.31 1.05 11.03
C ASP A 44 15.23 0.60 9.56
N VAL A 45 14.47 -0.45 9.24
CA VAL A 45 14.12 -0.79 7.85
C VAL A 45 12.92 0.07 7.42
N ARG A 46 13.21 1.26 6.86
CA ARG A 46 12.21 2.17 6.27
C ARG A 46 12.16 2.02 4.73
N ALA A 47 11.03 2.28 4.08
CA ALA A 47 10.90 2.09 2.62
C ALA A 47 11.84 3.01 1.80
N SER A 48 12.27 2.52 0.63
CA SER A 48 13.42 3.06 -0.12
C SER A 48 13.10 3.99 -1.30
N THR A 49 11.83 4.14 -1.71
CA THR A 49 11.39 4.93 -2.89
C THR A 49 10.21 5.84 -2.58
N LEU A 50 10.06 6.96 -3.30
CA LEU A 50 9.05 7.99 -3.00
C LEU A 50 7.61 7.46 -3.04
N GLY A 51 7.21 6.80 -4.12
CA GLY A 51 5.87 6.26 -4.31
C GLY A 51 5.51 5.18 -3.28
N ALA A 52 6.46 4.29 -2.96
CA ALA A 52 6.25 3.28 -1.92
C ALA A 52 6.08 3.90 -0.53
N GLN A 53 6.87 4.92 -0.18
CA GLN A 53 6.75 5.60 1.11
C GLN A 53 5.43 6.37 1.21
N ALA A 54 5.01 7.08 0.15
CA ALA A 54 3.70 7.75 0.14
C ALA A 54 2.54 6.76 0.30
N ALA A 55 2.62 5.60 -0.37
CA ALA A 55 1.59 4.56 -0.33
C ALA A 55 1.33 4.01 1.09
N GLN A 56 2.32 4.03 2.00
CA GLN A 56 2.13 3.60 3.39
C GLN A 56 1.01 4.37 4.10
N SER A 57 0.75 5.60 3.67
CA SER A 57 -0.31 6.46 4.22
C SER A 57 -1.53 6.60 3.30
N GLY A 58 -1.67 5.73 2.30
CA GLY A 58 -2.73 5.79 1.29
C GLY A 58 -2.55 6.87 0.21
N ARG A 59 -1.44 7.62 0.28
CA ARG A 59 -1.12 8.73 -0.63
C ARG A 59 -0.36 8.24 -1.87
N TYR A 60 -0.35 9.06 -2.92
CA TYR A 60 0.53 8.84 -4.07
C TYR A 60 1.71 9.83 -4.06
N PHE A 61 2.82 9.40 -4.67
CA PHE A 61 3.91 10.28 -5.11
C PHE A 61 4.12 10.04 -6.60
N GLY A 62 3.85 11.06 -7.40
CA GLY A 62 3.81 10.97 -8.85
C GLY A 62 4.80 11.89 -9.55
N ALA A 63 4.85 11.76 -10.87
CA ALA A 63 5.61 12.64 -11.76
C ALA A 63 4.81 13.01 -13.00
N ALA A 64 5.05 14.21 -13.52
CA ALA A 64 4.64 14.59 -14.87
C ALA A 64 5.45 13.80 -15.90
N VAL A 65 4.77 13.31 -16.93
CA VAL A 65 5.32 12.40 -17.94
C VAL A 65 5.09 12.94 -19.34
N ALA A 66 6.17 13.04 -20.13
CA ALA A 66 6.12 13.35 -21.55
C ALA A 66 6.29 12.07 -22.39
N ALA A 67 5.40 11.83 -23.34
CA ALA A 67 5.40 10.63 -24.18
C ALA A 67 6.70 10.52 -25.00
N GLY A 68 7.21 11.65 -25.49
CA GLY A 68 8.47 11.71 -26.24
C GLY A 68 9.71 11.29 -25.45
N LYS A 69 9.62 11.22 -24.11
CA LYS A 69 10.71 10.78 -23.22
C LYS A 69 10.63 9.29 -22.86
N LEU A 70 9.58 8.57 -23.26
CA LEU A 70 9.40 7.17 -22.91
C LEU A 70 10.41 6.21 -23.57
N GLY A 71 11.16 6.69 -24.58
CA GLY A 71 12.30 5.96 -25.15
C GLY A 71 13.60 6.09 -24.34
N ASP A 72 13.69 7.04 -23.41
CA ASP A 72 14.87 7.22 -22.55
C ASP A 72 14.80 6.24 -21.37
N THR A 73 15.78 5.32 -21.32
CA THR A 73 15.85 4.28 -20.29
C THR A 73 16.14 4.83 -18.89
N THR A 74 16.87 5.94 -18.78
CA THR A 74 17.12 6.60 -17.49
C THR A 74 15.85 7.27 -16.99
N TYR A 75 15.15 7.98 -17.87
CA TYR A 75 13.86 8.60 -17.57
C TYR A 75 12.85 7.56 -17.09
N THR A 76 12.64 6.51 -17.88
CA THR A 76 11.68 5.45 -17.58
C THR A 76 12.09 4.57 -16.39
N GLY A 77 13.39 4.35 -16.19
CA GLY A 77 13.92 3.62 -15.03
C GLY A 77 13.68 4.35 -13.72
N ILE A 78 13.79 5.68 -13.70
CA ILE A 78 13.42 6.49 -12.53
C ILE A 78 11.90 6.54 -12.38
N LEU A 79 11.17 6.75 -13.47
CA LEU A 79 9.69 6.80 -13.47
C LEU A 79 9.08 5.58 -12.78
N ASP A 80 9.48 4.38 -13.24
CA ASP A 80 8.91 3.12 -12.78
C ASP A 80 9.36 2.75 -11.36
N ARG A 81 10.57 3.17 -10.98
CA ARG A 81 11.13 2.84 -9.66
C ARG A 81 10.56 3.75 -8.57
N GLU A 82 10.42 5.04 -8.85
CA GLU A 82 10.24 6.04 -7.80
C GLU A 82 8.79 6.52 -7.66
N PHE A 83 7.95 6.37 -8.67
CA PHE A 83 6.62 7.00 -8.70
C PHE A 83 5.49 5.99 -8.87
N ASN A 84 4.40 6.16 -8.11
CA ASN A 84 3.20 5.32 -8.17
C ASN A 84 1.97 6.04 -8.79
N SER A 85 2.19 7.25 -9.31
CA SER A 85 1.19 8.02 -10.06
C SER A 85 1.86 8.77 -11.20
N VAL A 86 1.15 9.00 -12.29
CA VAL A 86 1.63 9.79 -13.42
C VAL A 86 0.59 10.80 -13.89
N THR A 87 1.07 11.91 -14.43
CA THR A 87 0.26 12.95 -15.07
C THR A 87 0.83 13.17 -16.48
N PRO A 88 0.08 12.98 -17.57
CA PRO A 88 0.53 13.39 -18.90
C PRO A 88 0.78 14.91 -18.90
N GLU A 89 2.00 15.32 -19.22
CA GLU A 89 2.42 16.72 -19.07
C GLU A 89 1.67 17.62 -20.08
N ASN A 90 1.68 17.23 -21.36
CA ASN A 90 1.06 17.99 -22.44
C ASN A 90 0.08 17.17 -23.27
N GLU A 91 0.18 15.84 -23.22
CA GLU A 91 -0.45 14.93 -24.17
C GLU A 91 -1.97 14.86 -24.04
N MET A 92 -2.53 15.34 -22.94
CA MET A 92 -3.98 15.40 -22.69
C MET A 92 -4.55 16.82 -22.74
N LYS A 93 -3.75 17.84 -23.08
CA LYS A 93 -4.23 19.21 -23.27
C LYS A 93 -5.07 19.30 -24.56
N TRP A 94 -5.93 20.31 -24.63
CA TRP A 94 -6.90 20.43 -25.73
C TRP A 94 -6.21 20.58 -27.10
N ASP A 95 -5.14 21.36 -27.18
CA ASP A 95 -4.35 21.52 -28.41
C ASP A 95 -3.69 20.23 -28.90
N ALA A 96 -3.31 19.32 -28.00
CA ALA A 96 -2.76 18.01 -28.30
C ALA A 96 -3.83 16.98 -28.68
N THR A 97 -5.00 17.03 -28.02
CA THR A 97 -6.05 16.02 -28.19
C THR A 97 -7.08 16.37 -29.27
N GLU A 98 -7.27 17.64 -29.61
CA GLU A 98 -8.26 18.10 -30.61
C GLU A 98 -7.77 19.37 -31.34
N ARG A 99 -6.62 19.27 -32.02
CA ARG A 99 -6.02 20.38 -32.75
C ARG A 99 -6.92 20.95 -33.85
N THR A 100 -7.78 20.11 -34.42
CA THR A 100 -8.80 20.48 -35.41
C THR A 100 -10.17 20.02 -34.90
N ARG A 101 -11.19 20.88 -35.00
CA ARG A 101 -12.53 20.62 -34.48
C ARG A 101 -13.04 19.24 -34.88
N ASN A 102 -13.47 18.44 -33.89
CA ASN A 102 -13.97 17.07 -34.03
C ASN A 102 -12.98 16.05 -34.60
N SER A 103 -11.68 16.38 -34.70
CA SER A 103 -10.63 15.45 -35.10
C SER A 103 -9.71 15.20 -33.90
N PHE A 104 -9.95 14.09 -33.19
CA PHE A 104 -9.25 13.78 -31.96
C PHE A 104 -8.02 12.91 -32.20
N THR A 105 -6.91 13.25 -31.55
CA THR A 105 -5.64 12.52 -31.59
C THR A 105 -5.22 12.10 -30.19
N PHE A 106 -5.10 10.80 -29.95
CA PHE A 106 -4.85 10.25 -28.61
C PHE A 106 -3.55 9.47 -28.46
N GLY A 107 -2.78 9.27 -29.54
CA GLY A 107 -1.64 8.34 -29.56
C GLY A 107 -0.64 8.55 -28.42
N SER A 108 -0.20 9.80 -28.19
CA SER A 108 0.76 10.11 -27.12
C SER A 108 0.15 9.94 -25.72
N ALA A 109 -1.10 10.36 -25.51
CA ALA A 109 -1.80 10.16 -24.25
C ALA A 109 -2.00 8.66 -23.96
N ASP A 110 -2.41 7.88 -24.97
CA ASP A 110 -2.61 6.45 -24.87
C ASP A 110 -1.33 5.71 -24.48
N GLN A 111 -0.16 6.13 -24.99
CA GLN A 111 1.13 5.56 -24.58
C GLN A 111 1.35 5.69 -23.07
N ILE A 112 1.07 6.87 -22.51
CA ILE A 112 1.22 7.12 -21.07
C ILE A 112 0.15 6.36 -20.28
N VAL A 113 -1.12 6.40 -20.68
CA VAL A 113 -2.22 5.68 -20.01
C VAL A 113 -1.96 4.17 -19.99
N ASN A 114 -1.54 3.60 -21.12
CA ASN A 114 -1.23 2.18 -21.25
C ASN A 114 -0.05 1.77 -20.39
N ARG A 115 1.01 2.59 -20.34
CA ARG A 115 2.13 2.37 -19.44
C ARG A 115 1.68 2.40 -17.97
N ALA A 116 0.98 3.46 -17.57
CA ALA A 116 0.51 3.64 -16.20
C ALA A 116 -0.34 2.44 -15.74
N THR A 117 -1.28 2.01 -16.60
CA THR A 117 -2.14 0.84 -16.34
C THR A 117 -1.32 -0.43 -16.19
N THR A 118 -0.36 -0.68 -17.09
CA THR A 118 0.50 -1.87 -17.05
C THR A 118 1.39 -1.89 -15.81
N ARG A 119 1.77 -0.71 -15.30
CA ARG A 119 2.61 -0.55 -14.11
C ARG A 119 1.81 -0.43 -12.82
N GLY A 120 0.48 -0.48 -12.87
CA GLY A 120 -0.37 -0.29 -11.68
C GLY A 120 -0.26 1.11 -11.07
N GLN A 121 0.17 2.11 -11.86
CA GLN A 121 0.27 3.50 -11.42
C GLN A 121 -1.10 4.18 -11.51
N ARG A 122 -1.39 5.08 -10.58
CA ARG A 122 -2.54 5.99 -10.70
C ARG A 122 -2.31 6.96 -11.85
N LEU A 123 -3.38 7.38 -12.52
CA LEU A 123 -3.30 8.33 -13.62
C LEU A 123 -4.13 9.58 -13.31
N ARG A 124 -3.49 10.75 -13.33
CA ARG A 124 -4.17 12.04 -13.34
C ARG A 124 -4.32 12.50 -14.79
N GLY A 125 -5.55 12.74 -15.25
CA GLY A 125 -5.77 13.36 -16.54
C GLY A 125 -5.60 14.87 -16.45
N HIS A 126 -4.74 15.43 -17.30
CA HIS A 126 -4.37 16.85 -17.28
C HIS A 126 -4.30 17.40 -18.72
N THR A 127 -5.21 18.25 -19.15
CA THR A 127 -6.39 18.80 -18.45
C THR A 127 -7.51 19.03 -19.46
N LEU A 128 -8.77 19.02 -19.01
CA LEU A 128 -9.93 19.06 -19.91
C LEU A 128 -10.26 20.47 -20.42
N VAL A 129 -10.09 21.50 -19.58
CA VAL A 129 -10.35 22.91 -19.95
C VAL A 129 -9.23 23.79 -19.44
N TRP A 130 -8.46 24.37 -20.37
CA TRP A 130 -7.40 25.32 -20.06
C TRP A 130 -7.25 26.35 -21.17
N HIS A 131 -7.01 27.60 -20.81
CA HIS A 131 -6.98 28.72 -21.75
C HIS A 131 -5.61 28.89 -22.44
N SER A 132 -4.52 28.41 -21.83
CA SER A 132 -3.15 28.72 -22.28
C SER A 132 -2.66 27.83 -23.43
N GLN A 133 -3.12 26.57 -23.49
CA GLN A 133 -2.83 25.64 -24.59
C GLN A 133 -4.13 25.17 -25.24
N LEU A 134 -4.74 26.09 -25.98
CA LEU A 134 -6.04 25.94 -26.60
C LEU A 134 -5.92 26.12 -28.12
N PRO A 135 -6.54 25.26 -28.96
CA PRO A 135 -6.54 25.46 -30.40
C PRO A 135 -7.11 26.84 -30.80
N SER A 136 -6.50 27.49 -31.80
CA SER A 136 -6.94 28.81 -32.26
C SER A 136 -8.39 28.84 -32.75
N TRP A 137 -8.91 27.71 -33.26
CA TRP A 137 -10.29 27.60 -33.69
C TRP A 137 -11.28 27.67 -32.52
N VAL A 138 -10.88 27.30 -31.30
CA VAL A 138 -11.72 27.44 -30.09
C VAL A 138 -11.68 28.88 -29.59
N SER A 139 -10.48 29.48 -29.51
CA SER A 139 -10.32 30.86 -29.03
C SER A 139 -10.91 31.92 -29.97
N SER A 140 -11.16 31.56 -31.24
CA SER A 140 -11.80 32.42 -32.24
C SER A 140 -13.33 32.32 -32.27
N ILE A 141 -13.94 31.45 -31.46
CA ILE A 141 -15.40 31.35 -31.36
C ILE A 141 -15.95 32.60 -30.69
N THR A 142 -16.98 33.21 -31.26
CA THR A 142 -17.64 34.43 -30.74
C THR A 142 -19.07 34.20 -30.26
N ASP A 143 -19.66 33.03 -30.58
CA ASP A 143 -20.98 32.62 -30.11
C ASP A 143 -20.89 31.73 -28.86
N ALA A 144 -21.53 32.18 -27.78
CA ALA A 144 -21.57 31.48 -26.49
C ALA A 144 -22.20 30.07 -26.60
N ASN A 145 -23.24 29.87 -27.39
CA ASN A 145 -23.89 28.55 -27.53
C ASN A 145 -22.97 27.57 -28.26
N THR A 146 -22.31 28.04 -29.32
CA THR A 146 -21.30 27.27 -30.04
C THR A 146 -20.15 26.87 -29.13
N LEU A 147 -19.57 27.81 -28.37
CA LEU A 147 -18.47 27.52 -27.45
C LEU A 147 -18.88 26.54 -26.35
N ARG A 148 -20.10 26.70 -25.83
CA ARG A 148 -20.68 25.79 -24.81
C ARG A 148 -20.78 24.36 -25.32
N GLY A 149 -21.27 24.19 -26.56
CA GLY A 149 -21.35 22.88 -27.21
C GLY A 149 -19.97 22.27 -27.45
N VAL A 150 -19.01 23.07 -27.91
CA VAL A 150 -17.62 22.66 -28.14
C VAL A 150 -16.94 22.19 -26.86
N MET A 151 -17.06 22.96 -25.76
CA MET A 151 -16.53 22.59 -24.44
C MET A 151 -17.13 21.28 -23.94
N ASN A 152 -18.46 21.13 -24.03
CA ASN A 152 -19.10 19.90 -23.59
C ASN A 152 -18.68 18.69 -24.41
N ASN A 153 -18.57 18.84 -25.74
CA ASN A 153 -18.14 17.78 -26.64
C ASN A 153 -16.72 17.33 -26.32
N HIS A 154 -15.80 18.28 -26.12
CA HIS A 154 -14.41 17.98 -25.79
C HIS A 154 -14.30 17.21 -24.47
N ILE A 155 -14.87 17.76 -23.39
CA ILE A 155 -14.89 17.12 -22.06
C ILE A 155 -15.44 15.70 -22.16
N THR A 156 -16.61 15.55 -22.82
CA THR A 156 -17.28 14.25 -22.95
C THR A 156 -16.42 13.26 -23.72
N THR A 157 -15.82 13.68 -24.83
CA THR A 157 -15.04 12.79 -25.70
C THR A 157 -13.77 12.31 -25.01
N VAL A 158 -12.99 13.23 -24.41
CA VAL A 158 -11.73 12.89 -23.74
C VAL A 158 -11.99 12.08 -22.46
N ALA A 159 -12.94 12.50 -21.61
CA ALA A 159 -13.23 11.80 -20.36
C ALA A 159 -13.83 10.40 -20.61
N ASN A 160 -14.73 10.25 -21.59
CA ASN A 160 -15.28 8.92 -21.92
C ASN A 160 -14.21 7.96 -22.43
N ARG A 161 -13.24 8.43 -23.21
CA ARG A 161 -12.16 7.58 -23.75
C ARG A 161 -11.38 6.89 -22.64
N TYR A 162 -11.08 7.61 -21.56
CA TYR A 162 -10.22 7.13 -20.47
C TYR A 162 -11.01 6.70 -19.22
N LYS A 163 -12.33 6.61 -19.31
CA LYS A 163 -13.22 6.20 -18.23
C LYS A 163 -12.77 4.90 -17.58
N GLY A 164 -12.71 4.90 -16.25
CA GLY A 164 -12.26 3.75 -15.46
C GLY A 164 -10.75 3.54 -15.40
N ARG A 165 -9.96 4.36 -16.12
CA ARG A 165 -8.48 4.34 -16.09
C ARG A 165 -7.90 5.60 -15.45
N ILE A 166 -8.73 6.59 -15.15
CA ILE A 166 -8.34 7.87 -14.55
C ILE A 166 -8.68 7.84 -13.07
N HIS A 167 -7.68 8.14 -12.24
CA HIS A 167 -7.88 8.35 -10.81
C HIS A 167 -8.52 9.73 -10.55
N SER A 168 -8.01 10.76 -11.21
CA SER A 168 -8.46 12.14 -11.05
C SER A 168 -8.32 12.95 -12.34
N TRP A 169 -9.28 13.82 -12.63
CA TRP A 169 -9.22 14.79 -13.72
C TRP A 169 -8.92 16.19 -13.18
N ASP A 170 -8.00 16.90 -13.82
CA ASP A 170 -8.02 18.35 -13.87
C ASP A 170 -9.14 18.75 -14.83
N VAL A 171 -10.27 19.18 -14.27
CA VAL A 171 -11.44 19.55 -15.08
C VAL A 171 -11.26 20.94 -15.66
N VAL A 172 -10.83 21.89 -14.83
CA VAL A 172 -10.50 23.25 -15.22
C VAL A 172 -9.18 23.63 -14.59
N ASN A 173 -8.25 24.12 -15.41
CA ASN A 173 -6.94 24.59 -14.99
C ASN A 173 -6.88 26.13 -15.06
N GLU A 174 -6.39 26.77 -14.00
CA GLU A 174 -5.96 28.18 -13.98
C GLU A 174 -7.03 29.21 -14.41
N ALA A 175 -8.25 29.03 -13.91
CA ALA A 175 -9.37 29.92 -14.21
C ALA A 175 -9.37 31.22 -13.39
N PHE A 176 -8.56 31.34 -12.34
CA PHE A 176 -8.46 32.58 -11.55
C PHE A 176 -7.30 33.46 -12.03
N ALA A 177 -7.54 34.77 -12.03
CA ALA A 177 -6.56 35.77 -12.44
C ALA A 177 -5.50 35.95 -11.36
N ASP A 178 -4.27 36.27 -11.78
CA ASP A 178 -3.21 36.65 -10.85
C ASP A 178 -3.47 38.04 -10.24
N GLY A 179 -2.89 38.29 -9.07
CA GLY A 179 -2.99 39.57 -8.37
C GLY A 179 -4.10 39.62 -7.31
N GLY A 180 -4.52 40.84 -6.95
CA GLY A 180 -5.30 41.11 -5.74
C GLY A 180 -6.83 41.03 -5.87
N SER A 181 -7.37 40.66 -7.03
CA SER A 181 -8.83 40.75 -7.27
C SER A 181 -9.61 39.53 -6.79
N GLY A 182 -8.98 38.34 -6.81
CA GLY A 182 -9.66 37.07 -6.55
C GLY A 182 -10.77 36.73 -7.56
N GLN A 183 -10.68 37.27 -8.77
CA GLN A 183 -11.64 37.12 -9.86
C GLN A 183 -11.19 36.08 -10.88
N HIS A 184 -12.11 35.64 -11.73
CA HIS A 184 -11.78 34.80 -12.87
C HIS A 184 -10.90 35.54 -13.90
N ARG A 185 -10.00 34.78 -14.53
CA ARG A 185 -9.10 35.26 -15.58
C ARG A 185 -9.88 35.50 -16.88
N PRO A 186 -9.61 36.60 -17.61
CA PRO A 186 -10.10 36.77 -18.97
C PRO A 186 -9.65 35.61 -19.87
N SER A 187 -10.61 34.92 -20.46
CA SER A 187 -10.40 33.82 -21.41
C SER A 187 -11.60 33.73 -22.33
N VAL A 188 -11.50 33.02 -23.45
CA VAL A 188 -12.66 32.81 -24.34
C VAL A 188 -13.85 32.21 -23.57
N PHE A 189 -13.58 31.30 -22.63
CA PHE A 189 -14.59 30.70 -21.77
C PHE A 189 -15.20 31.73 -20.82
N GLN A 190 -14.39 32.48 -20.07
CA GLN A 190 -14.91 33.47 -19.14
C GLN A 190 -15.68 34.60 -19.86
N ASN A 191 -15.16 35.09 -20.98
CA ASN A 191 -15.73 36.23 -21.70
C ASN A 191 -17.07 35.90 -22.36
N LEU A 192 -17.25 34.67 -22.85
CA LEU A 192 -18.48 34.28 -23.56
C LEU A 192 -19.46 33.46 -22.72
N LEU A 193 -18.98 32.62 -21.81
CA LEU A 193 -19.82 31.73 -21.01
C LEU A 193 -20.11 32.29 -19.61
N GLY A 194 -19.31 33.24 -19.13
CA GLY A 194 -19.39 33.80 -17.78
C GLY A 194 -19.08 32.79 -16.68
N ASP A 195 -19.31 33.17 -15.42
CA ASP A 195 -18.89 32.41 -14.23
C ASP A 195 -19.43 30.97 -14.14
N GLY A 196 -20.52 30.67 -14.86
CA GLY A 196 -21.13 29.34 -14.88
C GLY A 196 -20.33 28.27 -15.65
N PHE A 197 -19.30 28.65 -16.43
CA PHE A 197 -18.58 27.70 -17.28
C PHE A 197 -17.83 26.63 -16.49
N ILE A 198 -17.27 26.99 -15.32
CA ILE A 198 -16.52 26.06 -14.48
C ILE A 198 -17.49 25.00 -13.93
N GLU A 199 -18.62 25.41 -13.36
CA GLU A 199 -19.64 24.46 -12.87
C GLU A 199 -20.11 23.53 -14.00
N GLN A 200 -20.37 24.09 -15.17
CA GLN A 200 -20.78 23.30 -16.32
C GLN A 200 -19.73 22.27 -16.69
N ALA A 201 -18.45 22.63 -16.74
CA ALA A 201 -17.37 21.69 -17.02
C ALA A 201 -17.33 20.52 -16.02
N PHE A 202 -17.51 20.81 -14.72
CA PHE A 202 -17.59 19.78 -13.67
C PHE A 202 -18.79 18.85 -13.83
N ARG A 203 -19.97 19.39 -14.15
CA ARG A 203 -21.18 18.57 -14.38
C ARG A 203 -21.04 17.69 -15.63
N THR A 204 -20.47 18.22 -16.70
CA THR A 204 -20.18 17.46 -17.92
C THR A 204 -19.15 16.35 -17.63
N ALA A 205 -18.05 16.67 -16.95
CA ALA A 205 -17.02 15.70 -16.60
C ALA A 205 -17.57 14.57 -15.71
N ARG A 206 -18.41 14.89 -14.71
CA ARG A 206 -19.07 13.87 -13.86
C ARG A 206 -19.96 12.94 -14.66
N SER A 207 -20.66 13.47 -15.67
CA SER A 207 -21.55 12.68 -16.52
C SER A 207 -20.75 11.71 -17.40
N ALA A 208 -19.60 12.15 -17.92
CA ALA A 208 -18.73 11.33 -18.75
C ALA A 208 -17.98 10.25 -17.93
N ASP A 209 -17.34 10.65 -16.83
CA ASP A 209 -16.58 9.76 -15.94
C ASP A 209 -17.07 9.86 -14.47
N PRO A 210 -18.10 9.08 -14.10
CA PRO A 210 -18.66 9.11 -12.76
C PRO A 210 -17.72 8.64 -11.65
N ALA A 211 -16.70 7.84 -11.98
CA ALA A 211 -15.83 7.18 -11.01
C ALA A 211 -14.57 8.01 -10.67
N ALA A 212 -14.10 8.83 -11.60
CA ALA A 212 -12.93 9.68 -11.37
C ALA A 212 -13.21 10.78 -10.33
N LYS A 213 -12.14 11.18 -9.64
CA LYS A 213 -12.14 12.39 -8.82
C LYS A 213 -12.05 13.62 -9.73
N LEU A 214 -12.90 14.62 -9.49
CA LEU A 214 -12.90 15.85 -10.29
C LEU A 214 -12.23 16.97 -9.52
N CYS A 215 -11.09 17.45 -10.02
CA CYS A 215 -10.29 18.49 -9.40
C CYS A 215 -10.35 19.81 -10.17
N TYR A 216 -10.31 20.91 -9.41
CA TYR A 216 -9.89 22.21 -9.90
C TYR A 216 -8.39 22.36 -9.67
N ASN A 217 -7.61 22.85 -10.63
CA ASN A 217 -6.14 22.96 -10.52
C ASN A 217 -5.68 24.39 -10.84
N ASP A 218 -4.75 24.93 -10.04
CA ASP A 218 -4.25 26.29 -10.24
C ASP A 218 -2.88 26.49 -9.58
N TYR A 219 -2.11 27.46 -10.09
CA TYR A 219 -0.88 27.95 -9.46
C TYR A 219 -1.13 29.23 -8.65
N ASN A 220 -0.18 29.60 -7.79
CA ASN A 220 -0.25 30.80 -6.95
C ASN A 220 -1.51 30.82 -6.08
N ILE A 221 -1.92 29.65 -5.60
CA ILE A 221 -3.00 29.48 -4.62
C ILE A 221 -2.50 28.85 -3.33
N GLU A 222 -1.19 28.87 -3.09
CA GLU A 222 -0.52 28.22 -1.96
C GLU A 222 -0.50 29.12 -0.71
N ASN A 223 -0.55 30.44 -0.86
CA ASN A 223 -0.62 31.38 0.27
C ASN A 223 -2.08 31.69 0.63
N TRP A 224 -2.45 31.39 1.87
CA TRP A 224 -3.82 31.56 2.35
C TRP A 224 -4.34 33.00 2.24
N ASN A 225 -3.45 33.99 2.36
CA ASN A 225 -3.84 35.39 2.37
C ASN A 225 -4.04 35.99 0.97
N ASP A 226 -3.66 35.27 -0.09
CA ASP A 226 -3.75 35.79 -1.44
C ASP A 226 -5.22 35.84 -1.90
N ALA A 227 -5.58 36.94 -2.55
CA ALA A 227 -6.94 37.13 -3.04
C ALA A 227 -7.36 36.03 -4.02
N LYS A 228 -6.42 35.53 -4.84
CA LYS A 228 -6.62 34.38 -5.74
C LYS A 228 -7.02 33.13 -4.97
N THR A 229 -6.24 32.74 -3.95
CA THR A 229 -6.55 31.62 -3.04
C THR A 229 -7.94 31.77 -2.43
N GLN A 230 -8.28 32.97 -1.95
CA GLN A 230 -9.58 33.26 -1.37
C GLN A 230 -10.72 33.20 -2.41
N GLY A 231 -10.47 33.57 -3.66
CA GLY A 231 -11.39 33.40 -4.78
C GLY A 231 -11.72 31.93 -5.04
N VAL A 232 -10.68 31.10 -5.18
CA VAL A 232 -10.85 29.65 -5.36
C VAL A 232 -11.56 29.03 -4.17
N TYR A 233 -11.20 29.40 -2.94
CA TYR A 233 -11.89 28.93 -1.72
C TYR A 233 -13.39 29.25 -1.74
N ARG A 234 -13.78 30.48 -2.13
CA ARG A 234 -15.19 30.85 -2.24
C ARG A 234 -15.93 30.01 -3.29
N MET A 235 -15.31 29.76 -4.44
CA MET A 235 -15.88 28.91 -5.49
C MET A 235 -16.07 27.47 -4.98
N VAL A 236 -15.05 26.87 -4.39
CA VAL A 236 -15.14 25.49 -3.86
C VAL A 236 -16.25 25.40 -2.81
N ARG A 237 -16.31 26.35 -1.89
CA ARG A 237 -17.36 26.40 -0.85
C ARG A 237 -18.75 26.49 -1.46
N ASP A 238 -18.95 27.37 -2.44
CA ASP A 238 -20.22 27.52 -3.16
C ASP A 238 -20.60 26.24 -3.90
N PHE A 239 -19.65 25.64 -4.61
CA PHE A 239 -19.86 24.38 -5.34
C PHE A 239 -20.28 23.24 -4.42
N LYS A 240 -19.60 23.10 -3.26
CA LYS A 240 -19.99 22.10 -2.25
C LYS A 240 -21.37 22.38 -1.68
N ALA A 241 -21.73 23.64 -1.44
CA ALA A 241 -23.06 24.01 -0.94
C ALA A 241 -24.18 23.69 -1.95
N ARG A 242 -23.92 23.84 -3.26
CA ARG A 242 -24.89 23.62 -4.34
C ARG A 242 -24.83 22.22 -4.98
N GLY A 243 -24.00 21.32 -4.46
CA GLY A 243 -23.86 19.97 -4.98
C GLY A 243 -23.23 19.89 -6.39
N VAL A 244 -22.39 20.86 -6.74
CA VAL A 244 -21.52 20.75 -7.93
C VAL A 244 -20.44 19.69 -7.63
N PRO A 245 -20.15 18.76 -8.55
CA PRO A 245 -19.38 17.55 -8.25
C PRO A 245 -17.86 17.79 -8.18
N ILE A 246 -17.40 18.70 -7.33
CA ILE A 246 -15.99 18.94 -7.03
C ILE A 246 -15.52 18.04 -5.88
N ASP A 247 -14.48 17.26 -6.16
CA ASP A 247 -13.89 16.32 -5.19
C ASP A 247 -12.56 16.81 -4.64
N CYS A 248 -11.81 17.62 -5.39
CA CYS A 248 -10.46 18.00 -5.05
C CYS A 248 -10.04 19.38 -5.53
N VAL A 249 -9.01 19.92 -4.89
CA VAL A 249 -8.25 21.10 -5.35
C VAL A 249 -6.79 20.70 -5.50
N GLY A 250 -6.24 20.91 -6.70
CA GLY A 250 -4.84 20.79 -7.03
C GLY A 250 -4.13 22.12 -6.87
N LEU A 251 -3.02 22.12 -6.15
CA LEU A 251 -2.13 23.27 -5.98
C LEU A 251 -0.84 22.94 -6.72
N GLN A 252 -0.56 23.68 -7.80
CA GLN A 252 0.57 23.38 -8.69
C GLN A 252 1.90 23.45 -7.95
N ALA A 253 2.09 24.40 -7.04
CA ALA A 253 3.26 24.48 -6.17
C ALA A 253 4.61 24.69 -6.90
N HIS A 254 4.60 25.54 -7.94
CA HIS A 254 5.81 26.07 -8.58
C HIS A 254 6.50 27.10 -7.68
N PHE A 255 7.37 26.64 -6.79
CA PHE A 255 8.00 27.52 -5.80
C PHE A 255 9.33 28.11 -6.29
N GLY A 256 9.64 29.32 -5.79
CA GLY A 256 10.99 29.86 -5.82
C GLY A 256 11.90 29.17 -4.80
N ALA A 257 13.15 29.61 -4.69
CA ALA A 257 14.14 28.98 -3.81
C ALA A 257 13.79 29.07 -2.30
N GLY A 258 12.89 29.98 -1.93
CA GLY A 258 12.36 30.09 -0.57
C GLY A 258 11.43 28.93 -0.16
N GLY A 259 10.91 28.14 -1.12
CA GLY A 259 9.96 27.08 -0.87
C GLY A 259 8.52 27.57 -0.64
N PRO A 260 7.67 26.77 0.03
CA PRO A 260 6.27 27.11 0.23
C PRO A 260 6.10 28.31 1.19
N PRO A 261 5.03 29.10 1.05
CA PRO A 261 4.72 30.15 2.02
C PRO A 261 4.47 29.56 3.42
N SER A 262 4.73 30.33 4.47
CA SER A 262 4.65 29.84 5.86
C SER A 262 3.27 29.34 6.28
N ASN A 263 2.21 29.82 5.63
CA ASN A 263 0.82 29.41 5.86
C ASN A 263 0.33 28.34 4.85
N PHE A 264 1.22 27.68 4.10
CA PHE A 264 0.82 26.69 3.09
C PHE A 264 -0.01 25.53 3.68
N GLN A 265 0.36 25.01 4.87
CA GLN A 265 -0.44 23.99 5.55
C GLN A 265 -1.84 24.52 5.91
N THR A 266 -1.98 25.80 6.28
CA THR A 266 -3.28 26.44 6.53
C THR A 266 -4.13 26.45 5.27
N THR A 267 -3.54 26.79 4.13
CA THR A 267 -4.20 26.73 2.82
C THR A 267 -4.75 25.33 2.53
N LEU A 268 -3.89 24.31 2.61
CA LEU A 268 -4.27 22.91 2.39
C LEU A 268 -5.40 22.47 3.34
N SER A 269 -5.27 22.80 4.63
CA SER A 269 -6.25 22.46 5.66
C SER A 269 -7.60 23.15 5.43
N SER A 270 -7.58 24.38 4.92
CA SER A 270 -8.79 25.18 4.70
C SER A 270 -9.63 24.63 3.55
N PHE A 271 -9.00 24.26 2.43
CA PHE A 271 -9.71 23.54 1.36
C PHE A 271 -10.21 22.18 1.84
N ALA A 272 -9.37 21.41 2.55
CA ALA A 272 -9.76 20.13 3.11
C ALA A 272 -10.99 20.21 4.03
N ALA A 273 -11.13 21.29 4.81
CA ALA A 273 -12.27 21.52 5.69
C ALA A 273 -13.60 21.72 4.94
N LEU A 274 -13.59 22.04 3.64
CA LEU A 274 -14.78 22.08 2.79
C LEU A 274 -15.23 20.67 2.32
N GLY A 275 -14.53 19.62 2.75
CA GLY A 275 -14.86 18.23 2.40
C GLY A 275 -14.39 17.82 1.01
N VAL A 276 -13.42 18.53 0.44
CA VAL A 276 -12.67 18.12 -0.76
C VAL A 276 -11.30 17.59 -0.37
N ASP A 277 -10.70 16.75 -1.20
CA ASP A 277 -9.30 16.37 -1.08
C ASP A 277 -8.39 17.50 -1.59
N VAL A 278 -7.15 17.56 -1.12
CA VAL A 278 -6.13 18.47 -1.65
C VAL A 278 -4.96 17.67 -2.21
N GLN A 279 -4.35 18.17 -3.27
CA GLN A 279 -3.24 17.50 -3.94
C GLN A 279 -2.20 18.54 -4.35
N ILE A 280 -0.92 18.22 -4.15
CA ILE A 280 0.17 19.00 -4.72
C ILE A 280 0.42 18.41 -6.11
N THR A 281 0.26 19.20 -7.17
CA THR A 281 0.04 18.65 -8.51
C THR A 281 1.19 18.86 -9.49
N GLU A 282 2.02 19.89 -9.31
CA GLU A 282 3.07 20.27 -10.28
C GLU A 282 4.35 20.74 -9.56
N LEU A 283 4.74 20.01 -8.51
CA LEU A 283 5.82 20.43 -7.62
C LEU A 283 7.17 20.53 -8.34
N ASP A 284 7.67 21.76 -8.42
CA ASP A 284 9.06 22.08 -8.72
C ASP A 284 9.50 23.29 -7.88
N ILE A 285 10.72 23.24 -7.34
CA ILE A 285 11.23 24.27 -6.41
C ILE A 285 12.59 24.74 -6.91
N ALA A 286 12.74 26.02 -7.25
CA ALA A 286 14.01 26.56 -7.75
C ALA A 286 15.19 26.14 -6.86
N GLN A 287 16.26 25.61 -7.48
CA GLN A 287 17.47 25.08 -6.87
C GLN A 287 17.29 23.85 -5.96
N ALA A 288 16.06 23.38 -5.81
CA ALA A 288 15.66 22.26 -4.97
C ALA A 288 16.31 22.22 -3.56
N PRO A 289 16.19 23.27 -2.71
CA PRO A 289 16.68 23.20 -1.35
C PRO A 289 16.00 22.08 -0.58
N ALA A 290 16.80 21.27 0.13
CA ALA A 290 16.29 20.14 0.91
C ALA A 290 15.25 20.58 1.96
N SER A 291 15.44 21.74 2.59
CA SER A 291 14.50 22.32 3.56
C SER A 291 13.15 22.67 2.92
N ALA A 292 13.15 23.22 1.71
CA ALA A 292 11.93 23.58 0.99
C ALA A 292 11.08 22.34 0.65
N PHE A 293 11.71 21.30 0.09
CA PHE A 293 11.03 20.01 -0.16
C PHE A 293 10.51 19.37 1.12
N THR A 294 11.30 19.43 2.19
CA THR A 294 10.88 18.94 3.52
C THR A 294 9.62 19.66 4.00
N ASN A 295 9.58 20.99 3.91
CA ASN A 295 8.45 21.80 4.38
C ASN A 295 7.20 21.55 3.54
N THR A 296 7.34 21.48 2.21
CA THR A 296 6.23 21.18 1.29
C THR A 296 5.63 19.80 1.57
N VAL A 297 6.47 18.77 1.68
CA VAL A 297 6.01 17.40 1.93
C VAL A 297 5.35 17.29 3.30
N ARG A 298 5.94 17.86 4.36
CA ARG A 298 5.32 17.85 5.69
C ARG A 298 3.97 18.57 5.71
N ALA A 299 3.83 19.69 5.01
CA ALA A 299 2.56 20.41 4.93
C ALA A 299 1.44 19.50 4.37
N CYS A 300 1.74 18.71 3.33
CA CYS A 300 0.81 17.70 2.84
C CYS A 300 0.59 16.56 3.85
N MET A 301 1.65 15.98 4.42
CA MET A 301 1.53 14.86 5.35
C MET A 301 0.70 15.20 6.60
N ASN A 302 0.75 16.46 7.06
CA ASN A 302 0.00 16.97 8.20
C ASN A 302 -1.50 17.20 7.91
N VAL A 303 -1.94 17.13 6.64
CA VAL A 303 -3.34 17.26 6.26
C VAL A 303 -3.87 15.89 5.82
N ALA A 304 -4.80 15.34 6.59
CA ALA A 304 -5.34 14.00 6.34
C ALA A 304 -5.96 13.82 4.95
N ARG A 305 -6.58 14.89 4.41
CA ARG A 305 -7.14 14.94 3.05
C ARG A 305 -6.14 15.38 1.97
N CYS A 306 -4.87 15.58 2.30
CA CYS A 306 -3.85 15.71 1.27
C CYS A 306 -3.52 14.33 0.72
N THR A 307 -3.95 14.02 -0.50
CA THR A 307 -3.97 12.64 -1.02
C THR A 307 -2.79 12.29 -1.92
N GLY A 308 -1.96 13.25 -2.28
CA GLY A 308 -0.73 12.97 -3.01
C GLY A 308 0.04 14.21 -3.45
N ILE A 309 1.25 13.93 -3.95
CA ILE A 309 2.21 14.90 -4.47
C ILE A 309 2.65 14.44 -5.85
N THR A 310 2.63 15.31 -6.85
CA THR A 310 3.22 15.08 -8.17
C THR A 310 4.33 16.10 -8.40
N VAL A 311 5.54 15.65 -8.76
CA VAL A 311 6.62 16.54 -9.21
C VAL A 311 6.51 16.81 -10.71
N TRP A 312 6.80 18.03 -11.15
CA TRP A 312 6.61 18.44 -12.55
C TRP A 312 7.82 18.12 -13.43
N GLY A 313 8.08 16.83 -13.56
CA GLY A 313 9.17 16.23 -14.32
C GLY A 313 9.98 15.24 -13.49
N ILE A 314 10.91 14.53 -14.13
CA ILE A 314 11.71 13.47 -13.50
C ILE A 314 13.10 13.99 -13.10
N ARG A 315 13.92 14.40 -14.07
CA ARG A 315 15.24 15.00 -13.85
C ARG A 315 15.17 16.49 -14.08
N ASP A 316 16.10 17.24 -13.50
CA ASP A 316 16.22 18.69 -13.72
C ASP A 316 16.18 19.07 -15.22
N SER A 317 16.80 18.27 -16.10
CA SER A 317 16.79 18.48 -17.55
C SER A 317 15.47 18.19 -18.26
N ASP A 318 14.52 17.55 -17.59
CA ASP A 318 13.19 17.24 -18.11
C ASP A 318 12.14 18.27 -17.67
N SER A 319 12.49 19.23 -16.80
CA SER A 319 11.60 20.32 -16.39
C SER A 319 11.62 21.48 -17.38
N TRP A 320 10.48 22.16 -17.53
CA TRP A 320 10.39 23.47 -18.19
C TRP A 320 11.26 24.54 -17.51
N ARG A 321 11.60 24.35 -16.22
CA ARG A 321 12.52 25.18 -15.42
C ARG A 321 13.92 24.57 -15.33
N SER A 322 14.39 23.89 -16.37
CA SER A 322 15.69 23.17 -16.34
C SER A 322 16.91 24.02 -15.95
N GLY A 323 16.89 25.33 -16.19
CA GLY A 323 17.94 26.27 -15.75
C GLY A 323 17.98 26.50 -14.22
N GLU A 324 16.93 26.11 -13.50
CA GLU A 324 16.81 26.31 -12.06
C GLU A 324 17.08 25.03 -11.25
N ASN A 325 17.37 23.89 -11.90
CA ASN A 325 17.56 22.60 -11.24
C ASN A 325 16.48 22.29 -10.17
N PRO A 326 15.18 22.22 -10.53
CA PRO A 326 14.12 22.37 -9.55
C PRO A 326 13.53 21.03 -9.03
N LEU A 327 14.05 19.90 -9.49
CA LEU A 327 13.49 18.56 -9.24
C LEU A 327 14.34 17.73 -8.26
N LEU A 328 13.87 16.52 -8.00
CA LEU A 328 14.48 15.59 -7.03
C LEU A 328 15.72 14.85 -7.58
N PHE A 329 15.88 14.82 -8.91
CA PHE A 329 17.00 14.16 -9.59
C PHE A 329 17.75 15.17 -10.45
N ASP A 330 19.09 15.06 -10.44
CA ASP A 330 19.94 15.88 -11.31
C ASP A 330 19.75 15.48 -12.78
N ARG A 331 20.37 16.24 -13.69
CA ARG A 331 20.31 15.99 -15.14
C ARG A 331 20.76 14.58 -15.57
N ASN A 332 21.58 13.91 -14.78
CA ASN A 332 22.08 12.56 -15.05
C ASN A 332 21.20 11.47 -14.43
N GLY A 333 20.19 11.85 -13.62
CA GLY A 333 19.32 10.92 -12.92
C GLY A 333 19.77 10.55 -11.51
N ASN A 334 20.76 11.23 -10.94
CA ASN A 334 21.19 10.99 -9.57
C ASN A 334 20.26 11.68 -8.58
N LYS A 335 20.02 11.05 -7.42
CA LYS A 335 19.21 11.62 -6.33
C LYS A 335 19.89 12.85 -5.73
N LYS A 336 19.16 13.97 -5.62
CA LYS A 336 19.62 15.20 -4.95
C LYS A 336 19.32 15.15 -3.44
N ALA A 337 19.87 16.09 -2.68
CA ALA A 337 19.51 16.26 -1.27
C ALA A 337 17.99 16.47 -1.07
N ALA A 338 17.34 17.14 -2.03
CA ALA A 338 15.88 17.28 -2.09
C ALA A 338 15.13 15.94 -2.09
N TYR A 339 15.63 14.92 -2.81
CA TYR A 339 15.05 13.58 -2.80
C TYR A 339 15.05 13.00 -1.39
N GLN A 340 16.19 13.08 -0.70
CA GLN A 340 16.32 12.52 0.64
C GLN A 340 15.44 13.26 1.64
N ALA A 341 15.36 14.58 1.52
CA ALA A 341 14.45 15.42 2.29
C ALA A 341 12.98 15.02 2.09
N ALA A 342 12.54 14.87 0.84
CA ALA A 342 11.17 14.47 0.53
C ALA A 342 10.85 13.08 1.10
N LEU A 343 11.75 12.11 0.90
CA LEU A 343 11.59 10.75 1.43
C LEU A 343 11.52 10.74 2.96
N THR A 344 12.44 11.45 3.63
CA THR A 344 12.52 11.54 5.10
C THR A 344 11.30 12.25 5.68
N ALA A 345 10.80 13.30 5.03
CA ALA A 345 9.62 14.03 5.45
C ALA A 345 8.34 13.18 5.43
N MET A 346 8.29 12.12 4.61
CA MET A 346 7.23 11.12 4.63
C MET A 346 7.45 9.97 5.63
N GLY A 347 8.55 10.02 6.40
CA GLY A 347 8.93 8.96 7.35
C GLY A 347 9.84 7.88 6.77
N GLY A 348 10.37 8.04 5.55
CA GLY A 348 11.37 7.13 4.98
C GLY A 348 12.77 7.34 5.55
N SER A 349 13.70 6.42 5.25
CA SER A 349 15.14 6.59 5.52
C SER A 349 15.93 6.30 4.24
N PRO A 350 16.88 7.15 3.86
CA PRO A 350 17.86 6.82 2.83
C PRO A 350 18.71 5.62 3.28
N ALA A 351 19.11 4.74 2.36
CA ALA A 351 20.22 3.84 2.62
C ALA A 351 21.49 4.70 2.87
N THR A 352 22.02 4.67 4.08
CA THR A 352 23.27 5.37 4.43
C THR A 352 24.43 4.68 3.72
N VAL A 353 25.03 5.37 2.76
CA VAL A 353 26.30 4.96 2.15
C VAL A 353 27.40 5.40 3.11
N ALA A 354 27.97 4.45 3.86
CA ALA A 354 29.27 4.66 4.49
C ALA A 354 30.33 4.75 3.39
N ALA A 355 31.25 5.72 3.51
CA ALA A 355 32.27 6.02 2.53
C ALA A 355 33.34 4.91 2.39
N GLN A 356 33.99 4.92 1.22
CA GLN A 356 35.11 4.09 0.72
C GLN A 356 34.64 2.76 0.09
N ASP A 357 34.87 2.46 -1.19
CA ASP A 357 36.11 2.51 -1.95
C ASP A 357 35.81 2.43 -3.46
N THR A 358 36.61 3.11 -4.27
CA THR A 358 36.54 3.14 -5.72
C THR A 358 37.02 1.81 -6.31
N SER A 359 36.08 0.95 -6.69
CA SER A 359 36.34 -0.18 -7.56
C SER A 359 35.11 -0.43 -8.43
N THR A 360 35.32 -0.29 -9.74
CA THR A 360 34.39 -0.56 -10.84
C THR A 360 33.48 -1.76 -10.56
N ARG A 361 32.19 -1.52 -10.30
CA ARG A 361 31.16 -2.56 -10.43
C ARG A 361 30.16 -2.16 -11.51
N SER A 362 30.03 -3.08 -12.45
CA SER A 362 29.14 -3.10 -13.59
C SER A 362 27.68 -2.83 -13.22
N ALA A 363 26.93 -2.41 -14.24
CA ALA A 363 25.50 -2.14 -14.24
C ALA A 363 24.70 -3.02 -13.26
N ALA A 364 23.93 -2.37 -12.39
CA ALA A 364 23.03 -3.01 -11.44
C ALA A 364 22.06 -3.93 -12.20
N GLN A 365 22.31 -5.22 -12.07
CA GLN A 365 21.43 -6.29 -12.51
C GLN A 365 20.11 -6.17 -11.72
N ALA A 366 18.97 -6.27 -12.40
CA ALA A 366 17.67 -6.27 -11.76
C ALA A 366 17.68 -7.27 -10.59
N ALA A 367 17.24 -6.83 -9.41
CA ALA A 367 17.17 -7.66 -8.21
C ALA A 367 16.24 -8.86 -8.47
N ALA A 368 16.82 -9.98 -8.85
CA ALA A 368 16.12 -11.25 -9.03
C ALA A 368 16.25 -12.05 -7.73
N LEU A 369 15.24 -12.89 -7.44
CA LEU A 369 15.38 -13.89 -6.38
C LEU A 369 16.59 -14.78 -6.66
N PRO A 370 17.43 -15.09 -5.65
CA PRO A 370 18.52 -16.01 -5.86
C PRO A 370 17.99 -17.43 -6.12
N SER A 371 18.77 -18.24 -6.84
CA SER A 371 18.44 -19.65 -7.09
C SER A 371 18.77 -20.58 -5.91
N SER A 372 19.39 -20.05 -4.85
CA SER A 372 19.63 -20.73 -3.58
C SER A 372 19.46 -19.77 -2.41
N PHE A 373 19.06 -20.27 -1.26
CA PHE A 373 18.76 -19.46 -0.09
C PHE A 373 19.60 -19.91 1.10
N LYS A 374 20.02 -18.95 1.92
CA LYS A 374 20.63 -19.18 3.24
C LYS A 374 19.92 -18.30 4.25
N TRP A 375 19.67 -18.84 5.44
CA TRP A 375 18.91 -18.19 6.49
C TRP A 375 19.69 -18.15 7.80
N SER A 376 19.40 -17.15 8.61
CA SER A 376 19.68 -17.11 10.04
C SER A 376 18.34 -17.08 10.76
N SER A 377 18.11 -18.04 11.66
CA SER A 377 16.91 -18.10 12.47
C SER A 377 17.12 -17.40 13.81
N SER A 378 16.09 -16.69 14.27
CA SER A 378 15.92 -16.39 15.69
C SER A 378 15.77 -17.66 16.54
N GLY A 379 15.77 -17.50 17.86
CA GLY A 379 15.15 -18.49 18.76
C GLY A 379 13.62 -18.54 18.59
N ALA A 380 12.95 -19.34 19.41
CA ALA A 380 11.48 -19.30 19.52
C ALA A 380 11.05 -17.94 20.11
N LEU A 381 10.36 -17.11 19.31
CA LEU A 381 9.95 -15.75 19.67
C LEU A 381 8.56 -15.72 20.31
N ILE A 382 7.61 -16.45 19.75
CA ILE A 382 6.20 -16.41 20.15
C ILE A 382 5.74 -17.82 20.52
N GLY A 383 5.15 -17.95 21.71
CA GLY A 383 4.59 -19.20 22.21
C GLY A 383 3.17 -19.04 22.72
N PRO A 384 2.49 -20.14 23.07
CA PRO A 384 1.14 -20.13 23.63
C PRO A 384 1.07 -19.32 24.94
N LYS A 385 -0.05 -18.63 25.14
CA LYS A 385 -0.36 -17.89 26.38
C LYS A 385 -1.68 -18.38 26.98
N PRO A 386 -1.69 -19.55 27.62
CA PRO A 386 -2.93 -20.10 28.13
C PRO A 386 -3.60 -19.15 29.12
N ASP A 387 -4.92 -19.12 29.11
CA ASP A 387 -5.75 -18.45 30.11
C ASP A 387 -6.78 -19.43 30.70
N SER A 388 -7.66 -18.95 31.59
CA SER A 388 -8.65 -19.80 32.26
C SER A 388 -9.60 -20.56 31.32
N THR A 389 -9.70 -20.14 30.06
CA THR A 389 -10.56 -20.72 29.03
C THR A 389 -9.79 -21.35 27.86
N HIS A 390 -8.50 -21.04 27.72
CA HIS A 390 -7.65 -21.49 26.62
C HIS A 390 -6.44 -22.27 27.14
N ASN A 391 -6.54 -23.60 27.18
CA ASN A 391 -5.38 -24.46 27.44
C ASN A 391 -4.73 -24.88 26.11
N ILE A 392 -3.98 -23.96 25.51
CA ILE A 392 -3.39 -24.14 24.18
C ILE A 392 -1.96 -24.70 24.26
N ALA A 393 -1.65 -25.71 23.45
CA ALA A 393 -0.34 -26.36 23.39
C ALA A 393 0.64 -25.61 22.47
N ALA A 394 0.10 -24.93 21.46
CA ALA A 394 0.88 -24.32 20.39
C ALA A 394 0.23 -23.08 19.77
N LEU A 395 1.09 -22.20 19.24
CA LEU A 395 0.76 -21.24 18.19
C LEU A 395 1.33 -21.74 16.87
N LYS A 396 0.52 -21.70 15.82
CA LYS A 396 0.81 -22.29 14.53
C LYS A 396 0.41 -21.38 13.36
N ASP A 397 0.88 -21.71 12.18
CA ASP A 397 0.39 -21.22 10.89
C ASP A 397 0.25 -19.67 10.84
N PRO A 398 1.35 -18.92 11.05
CA PRO A 398 1.26 -17.48 11.23
C PRO A 398 1.02 -16.77 9.90
N THR A 399 0.17 -15.75 9.93
CA THR A 399 0.14 -14.68 8.93
C THR A 399 0.51 -13.34 9.55
N VAL A 400 1.21 -12.50 8.79
CA VAL A 400 1.80 -11.25 9.29
C VAL A 400 1.77 -10.12 8.28
N VAL A 401 1.43 -8.92 8.75
CA VAL A 401 1.63 -7.64 8.06
C VAL A 401 2.27 -6.62 8.98
N HIS A 402 3.02 -5.68 8.39
CA HIS A 402 3.43 -4.45 9.07
C HIS A 402 2.54 -3.29 8.60
N TYR A 403 1.76 -2.71 9.51
CA TYR A 403 0.80 -1.64 9.23
C TYR A 403 0.78 -0.64 10.39
N ASN A 404 0.74 0.66 10.08
CA ASN A 404 0.76 1.75 11.07
C ASN A 404 1.82 1.57 12.19
N GLY A 405 3.03 1.16 11.80
CA GLY A 405 4.18 1.01 12.70
C GLY A 405 4.12 -0.19 13.64
N LYS A 406 3.24 -1.17 13.37
CA LYS A 406 3.13 -2.41 14.15
C LYS A 406 3.11 -3.62 13.25
N TYR A 407 3.69 -4.71 13.74
CA TYR A 407 3.39 -6.04 13.25
C TYR A 407 2.00 -6.45 13.77
N HIS A 408 1.21 -7.02 12.89
CA HIS A 408 -0.06 -7.64 13.18
C HIS A 408 0.06 -9.10 12.77
N VAL A 409 0.01 -10.00 13.76
CA VAL A 409 0.14 -11.44 13.53
C VAL A 409 -1.18 -12.10 13.88
N PHE A 410 -1.64 -12.97 12.99
CA PHE A 410 -2.69 -13.93 13.27
C PHE A 410 -2.10 -15.32 13.22
N ALA A 411 -2.52 -16.21 14.11
CA ALA A 411 -1.99 -17.56 14.19
C ALA A 411 -3.09 -18.52 14.62
N SER A 412 -2.99 -19.77 14.19
CA SER A 412 -3.76 -20.88 14.74
C SER A 412 -3.37 -21.11 16.20
N THR A 413 -4.38 -21.30 17.06
CA THR A 413 -4.21 -21.92 18.38
C THR A 413 -4.51 -23.40 18.26
N ALA A 414 -3.61 -24.25 18.75
CA ALA A 414 -3.77 -25.71 18.67
C ALA A 414 -3.75 -26.35 20.06
N SER A 415 -4.65 -27.31 20.27
CA SER A 415 -4.77 -28.10 21.48
C SER A 415 -5.38 -29.47 21.17
N ALA A 416 -5.44 -30.36 22.17
CA ALA A 416 -6.17 -31.62 22.05
C ALA A 416 -7.67 -31.43 21.73
N ALA A 417 -8.25 -30.28 22.10
CA ALA A 417 -9.65 -29.95 21.84
C ALA A 417 -9.92 -29.42 20.42
N GLY A 418 -8.87 -29.16 19.63
CA GLY A 418 -8.98 -28.64 18.27
C GLY A 418 -8.29 -27.29 18.07
N TYR A 419 -8.75 -26.56 17.05
CA TYR A 419 -8.13 -25.34 16.54
C TYR A 419 -9.05 -24.13 16.58
N ASN A 420 -8.48 -22.98 16.92
CA ASN A 420 -9.09 -21.66 16.67
C ASN A 420 -7.99 -20.65 16.28
N LEU A 421 -8.26 -19.34 16.35
CA LEU A 421 -7.34 -18.28 15.93
C LEU A 421 -7.03 -17.33 17.09
N ALA A 422 -5.81 -16.78 17.08
CA ALA A 422 -5.39 -15.69 17.94
C ALA A 422 -4.81 -14.54 17.12
N TYR A 423 -4.98 -13.33 17.62
CA TYR A 423 -4.35 -12.11 17.13
C TYR A 423 -3.37 -11.55 18.17
N LEU A 424 -2.24 -11.04 17.71
CA LEU A 424 -1.30 -10.29 18.53
C LEU A 424 -0.66 -9.16 17.71
N SER A 425 -0.22 -8.11 18.39
CA SER A 425 0.44 -6.99 17.76
C SER A 425 1.55 -6.42 18.63
N PHE A 426 2.64 -5.99 17.99
CA PHE A 426 3.85 -5.46 18.63
C PHE A 426 4.59 -4.55 17.64
N THR A 427 5.41 -3.63 18.15
CA THR A 427 6.20 -2.71 17.31
C THR A 427 7.55 -3.29 16.91
N ASP A 428 8.12 -4.15 17.76
CA ASP A 428 9.45 -4.72 17.59
C ASP A 428 9.48 -6.22 17.91
N TRP A 429 10.30 -6.99 17.18
CA TRP A 429 10.40 -8.44 17.35
C TRP A 429 10.87 -8.88 18.74
N SER A 430 11.64 -8.04 19.45
CA SER A 430 12.02 -8.30 20.84
C SER A 430 10.82 -8.30 21.81
N GLN A 431 9.71 -7.68 21.41
CA GLN A 431 8.46 -7.62 22.19
C GLN A 431 7.44 -8.69 21.76
N ALA A 432 7.73 -9.47 20.72
CA ALA A 432 6.78 -10.44 20.16
C ALA A 432 6.34 -11.47 21.21
N GLY A 433 7.26 -11.97 22.04
CA GLY A 433 6.96 -12.93 23.11
C GLY A 433 6.11 -12.35 24.25
N SER A 434 6.16 -11.05 24.50
CA SER A 434 5.38 -10.38 25.55
C SER A 434 4.05 -9.82 25.05
N ALA A 435 3.83 -9.73 23.73
CA ALA A 435 2.59 -9.23 23.12
C ALA A 435 1.33 -9.95 23.63
N THR A 436 0.26 -9.19 23.87
CA THR A 436 -1.01 -9.76 24.36
C THR A 436 -1.69 -10.58 23.26
N HIS A 437 -2.22 -11.74 23.62
CA HIS A 437 -3.00 -12.58 22.72
C HIS A 437 -4.48 -12.24 22.84
N HIS A 438 -5.11 -11.95 21.71
CA HIS A 438 -6.55 -11.78 21.57
C HIS A 438 -7.12 -13.01 20.87
N TYR A 439 -7.76 -13.88 21.63
CA TYR A 439 -8.43 -15.07 21.09
C TYR A 439 -9.68 -14.68 20.29
N LEU A 440 -9.75 -15.12 19.03
CA LEU A 440 -10.78 -14.66 18.09
C LEU A 440 -12.11 -15.39 18.25
N ASP A 441 -12.16 -16.47 19.02
CA ASP A 441 -13.42 -17.10 19.42
C ASP A 441 -14.31 -16.22 20.29
N ARG A 442 -13.72 -15.20 20.95
CA ARG A 442 -14.41 -14.15 21.71
C ARG A 442 -14.98 -13.03 20.83
N THR A 443 -14.77 -13.12 19.52
CA THR A 443 -15.23 -12.13 18.53
C THR A 443 -16.37 -12.74 17.70
N ALA A 444 -16.88 -12.03 16.67
CA ALA A 444 -17.90 -12.63 15.81
C ALA A 444 -17.38 -13.81 14.96
N ILE A 445 -16.05 -13.99 14.81
CA ILE A 445 -15.46 -15.23 14.22
C ILE A 445 -15.94 -16.48 14.99
N GLY A 446 -16.05 -16.36 16.31
CA GLY A 446 -16.68 -17.34 17.18
C GLY A 446 -15.89 -18.64 17.40
N THR A 447 -16.43 -19.46 18.29
CA THR A 447 -15.92 -20.79 18.65
C THR A 447 -16.03 -21.79 17.50
N GLY A 448 -15.36 -22.94 17.64
CA GLY A 448 -15.36 -24.03 16.67
C GLY A 448 -14.06 -24.06 15.85
N TYR A 449 -13.99 -24.96 14.88
CA TYR A 449 -12.78 -25.16 14.08
C TYR A 449 -12.49 -23.96 13.18
N ARG A 450 -11.34 -23.29 13.41
CA ARG A 450 -10.72 -22.30 12.52
C ARG A 450 -9.21 -22.49 12.56
N ALA A 451 -8.55 -22.55 11.41
CA ALA A 451 -7.09 -22.72 11.34
C ALA A 451 -6.50 -22.06 10.09
N ALA A 452 -5.17 -21.91 10.08
CA ALA A 452 -4.35 -21.40 8.98
C ALA A 452 -4.83 -20.04 8.42
N PRO A 453 -4.73 -18.97 9.22
CA PRO A 453 -5.15 -17.64 8.80
C PRO A 453 -4.21 -17.05 7.73
N GLN A 454 -4.76 -16.25 6.83
CA GLN A 454 -4.06 -15.34 5.93
C GLN A 454 -4.73 -13.95 6.00
N VAL A 455 -3.98 -12.91 6.35
CA VAL A 455 -4.50 -11.54 6.42
C VAL A 455 -4.06 -10.69 5.23
N PHE A 456 -4.93 -9.86 4.67
CA PHE A 456 -4.54 -8.81 3.72
C PHE A 456 -5.61 -7.73 3.63
N TYR A 457 -5.25 -6.55 3.11
CA TYR A 457 -6.17 -5.46 2.86
C TYR A 457 -6.68 -5.52 1.42
N ASN A 458 -7.98 -5.70 1.24
CA ASN A 458 -8.60 -5.54 -0.06
C ASN A 458 -8.81 -4.03 -0.32
N ALA A 459 -7.88 -3.44 -1.09
CA ALA A 459 -7.90 -2.01 -1.37
C ALA A 459 -9.19 -1.54 -2.10
N PRO A 460 -9.73 -2.28 -3.09
CA PRO A 460 -10.99 -1.91 -3.75
C PRO A 460 -12.19 -1.75 -2.79
N GLN A 461 -12.28 -2.61 -1.76
CA GLN A 461 -13.39 -2.59 -0.81
C GLN A 461 -13.08 -1.83 0.48
N ARG A 462 -11.82 -1.46 0.69
CA ARG A 462 -11.33 -0.80 1.91
C ARG A 462 -11.58 -1.63 3.17
N LEU A 463 -11.37 -2.94 3.07
CA LEU A 463 -11.57 -3.89 4.15
C LEU A 463 -10.36 -4.81 4.28
N TRP A 464 -9.97 -5.10 5.52
CA TRP A 464 -9.12 -6.24 5.82
C TRP A 464 -9.92 -7.52 5.65
N TYR A 465 -9.27 -8.52 5.08
CA TYR A 465 -9.74 -9.89 4.95
C TYR A 465 -8.84 -10.78 5.79
N LEU A 466 -9.45 -11.67 6.57
CA LEU A 466 -8.78 -12.78 7.22
C LEU A 466 -9.37 -14.05 6.61
N VAL A 467 -8.60 -14.70 5.75
CA VAL A 467 -8.93 -15.97 5.09
C VAL A 467 -8.46 -17.11 5.99
N TYR A 468 -9.23 -18.18 6.13
CA TYR A 468 -8.88 -19.34 6.97
C TYR A 468 -9.76 -20.54 6.62
N GLN A 469 -9.46 -21.72 7.16
CA GLN A 469 -10.27 -22.91 6.96
C GLN A 469 -11.23 -23.16 8.13
N THR A 470 -12.43 -23.65 7.81
CA THR A 470 -13.46 -24.10 8.76
C THR A 470 -13.97 -25.52 8.47
N GLY A 471 -13.27 -26.24 7.58
CA GLY A 471 -13.79 -27.38 6.81
C GLY A 471 -14.23 -26.98 5.41
N ASN A 472 -14.43 -25.67 5.18
CA ASN A 472 -14.50 -25.02 3.87
C ASN A 472 -13.45 -23.90 3.82
N ALA A 473 -13.22 -23.32 2.63
CA ALA A 473 -12.48 -22.08 2.49
C ALA A 473 -13.34 -20.90 2.96
N SER A 474 -12.94 -20.23 4.03
CA SER A 474 -13.71 -19.19 4.69
C SER A 474 -12.95 -17.87 4.81
N TYR A 475 -13.67 -16.81 5.10
CA TYR A 475 -13.12 -15.51 5.39
C TYR A 475 -13.97 -14.72 6.40
N SER A 476 -13.31 -13.80 7.07
CA SER A 476 -13.92 -12.70 7.82
C SER A 476 -13.37 -11.36 7.31
N THR A 477 -14.10 -10.29 7.58
CA THR A 477 -13.73 -8.92 7.20
C THR A 477 -13.68 -7.98 8.39
N ASN A 478 -12.85 -6.94 8.30
CA ASN A 478 -12.73 -5.92 9.32
C ASN A 478 -12.26 -4.58 8.70
N PRO A 479 -12.90 -3.43 8.95
CA PRO A 479 -12.39 -2.14 8.46
C PRO A 479 -11.10 -1.69 9.15
N ASP A 480 -10.76 -2.25 10.32
CA ASP A 480 -9.60 -1.85 11.13
C ASP A 480 -8.92 -3.06 11.77
N ILE A 481 -7.75 -3.43 11.23
CA ILE A 481 -6.90 -4.53 11.74
C ILE A 481 -6.43 -4.33 13.20
N SER A 482 -6.47 -3.10 13.72
CA SER A 482 -6.11 -2.82 15.11
C SER A 482 -7.24 -3.11 16.09
N ASN A 483 -8.46 -3.33 15.61
CA ASN A 483 -9.63 -3.72 16.40
C ASN A 483 -9.93 -5.22 16.23
N PRO A 484 -9.37 -6.13 17.06
CA PRO A 484 -9.63 -7.56 16.94
C PRO A 484 -11.10 -7.93 17.17
N ASN A 485 -11.89 -7.12 17.89
CA ASN A 485 -13.32 -7.39 18.08
C ASN A 485 -14.18 -7.03 16.85
N GLY A 486 -13.60 -6.36 15.84
CA GLY A 486 -14.28 -5.93 14.63
C GLY A 486 -14.40 -7.00 13.53
N TRP A 487 -13.79 -8.18 13.71
CA TRP A 487 -13.86 -9.24 12.72
C TRP A 487 -15.29 -9.79 12.61
N SER A 488 -15.81 -9.83 11.39
CA SER A 488 -17.14 -10.37 11.10
C SER A 488 -17.21 -11.90 11.25
N ALA A 489 -18.42 -12.43 11.39
CA ALA A 489 -18.65 -13.87 11.40
C ALA A 489 -18.20 -14.55 10.10
N PRO A 490 -17.77 -15.82 10.15
CA PRO A 490 -17.22 -16.51 8.98
C PRO A 490 -18.22 -16.56 7.82
N ARG A 491 -17.72 -16.31 6.62
CA ARG A 491 -18.42 -16.58 5.35
C ARG A 491 -17.56 -17.52 4.51
N ASN A 492 -18.18 -18.27 3.61
CA ASN A 492 -17.46 -19.23 2.76
C ASN A 492 -17.27 -18.68 1.36
N PHE A 493 -16.11 -18.98 0.75
CA PHE A 493 -15.86 -18.74 -0.67
C PHE A 493 -16.64 -19.69 -1.57
N TYR A 494 -16.95 -20.90 -1.08
CA TYR A 494 -17.72 -21.91 -1.79
C TYR A 494 -18.93 -22.36 -0.97
N SER A 495 -20.01 -22.75 -1.64
CA SER A 495 -21.15 -23.41 -1.00
C SER A 495 -20.79 -24.78 -0.43
N SER A 496 -19.88 -25.50 -1.09
CA SER A 496 -19.38 -26.81 -0.70
C SER A 496 -17.97 -27.03 -1.26
N MET A 497 -17.25 -28.05 -0.76
CA MET A 497 -15.96 -28.47 -1.32
C MET A 497 -16.09 -28.75 -2.84
N PRO A 498 -15.27 -28.12 -3.70
CA PRO A 498 -15.27 -28.37 -5.14
C PRO A 498 -15.07 -29.84 -5.50
N ASP A 499 -15.74 -30.31 -6.55
CA ASP A 499 -15.72 -31.73 -6.96
C ASP A 499 -14.30 -32.23 -7.26
N ILE A 500 -13.48 -31.41 -7.93
CA ILE A 500 -12.09 -31.76 -8.24
C ILE A 500 -11.27 -32.02 -6.98
N ILE A 501 -11.52 -31.28 -5.88
CA ILE A 501 -10.83 -31.52 -4.60
C ILE A 501 -11.37 -32.81 -3.99
N ARG A 502 -12.70 -32.97 -3.92
CA ARG A 502 -13.34 -34.18 -3.36
C ARG A 502 -12.90 -35.47 -4.03
N GLN A 503 -12.64 -35.43 -5.33
CA GLN A 503 -12.21 -36.58 -6.13
C GLN A 503 -10.74 -36.96 -5.89
N ASN A 504 -9.89 -36.01 -5.46
CA ASN A 504 -8.43 -36.18 -5.38
C ASN A 504 -7.88 -36.15 -3.95
N ILE A 505 -8.66 -35.68 -2.96
CA ILE A 505 -8.25 -35.53 -1.55
C ILE A 505 -7.91 -36.84 -0.83
N GLY A 506 -8.48 -37.98 -1.27
CA GLY A 506 -8.25 -39.27 -0.61
C GLY A 506 -8.58 -39.23 0.88
N ASN A 507 -7.60 -39.57 1.73
CA ASN A 507 -7.71 -39.52 3.20
C ASN A 507 -7.10 -38.23 3.80
N GLY A 508 -6.82 -37.22 2.98
CA GLY A 508 -6.27 -35.94 3.41
C GLY A 508 -7.34 -34.96 3.88
N TYR A 509 -6.94 -33.69 4.00
CA TYR A 509 -7.78 -32.60 4.51
C TYR A 509 -7.69 -31.39 3.60
N TRP A 510 -8.82 -30.71 3.35
CA TRP A 510 -8.81 -29.48 2.54
C TRP A 510 -8.38 -28.29 3.39
N VAL A 511 -7.15 -27.82 3.19
CA VAL A 511 -6.44 -26.92 4.10
C VAL A 511 -5.70 -25.80 3.38
N ASP A 512 -5.22 -24.83 4.17
CA ASP A 512 -4.24 -23.81 3.84
C ASP A 512 -4.65 -22.91 2.67
N MET A 513 -5.74 -22.20 2.93
CA MET A 513 -6.38 -21.28 2.00
C MET A 513 -5.53 -20.03 1.78
N TRP A 514 -5.17 -19.72 0.54
CA TRP A 514 -4.32 -18.57 0.21
C TRP A 514 -4.88 -17.75 -0.95
N VAL A 515 -5.21 -16.49 -0.69
CA VAL A 515 -5.65 -15.53 -1.71
C VAL A 515 -4.51 -14.64 -2.19
N ILE A 516 -4.46 -14.42 -3.50
CA ILE A 516 -3.64 -13.37 -4.13
C ILE A 516 -4.36 -12.84 -5.37
N CYS A 517 -4.28 -11.54 -5.62
CA CYS A 517 -4.86 -10.92 -6.80
C CYS A 517 -3.80 -10.23 -7.67
N ASP A 518 -3.99 -10.28 -8.99
CA ASP A 518 -3.37 -9.37 -9.93
C ASP A 518 -4.33 -8.19 -10.23
N SER A 519 -4.08 -7.43 -11.29
CA SER A 519 -4.93 -6.28 -11.64
C SER A 519 -6.32 -6.67 -12.17
N ALA A 520 -6.52 -7.91 -12.61
CA ALA A 520 -7.76 -8.37 -13.23
C ALA A 520 -8.49 -9.41 -12.38
N ASN A 521 -7.76 -10.33 -11.77
CA ASN A 521 -8.31 -11.51 -11.09
C ASN A 521 -7.77 -11.68 -9.67
N CYS A 522 -8.61 -12.27 -8.82
CA CYS A 522 -8.21 -12.85 -7.55
C CYS A 522 -8.21 -14.37 -7.68
N TYR A 523 -7.19 -14.99 -7.09
CA TYR A 523 -6.98 -16.43 -7.10
C TYR A 523 -7.01 -16.95 -5.68
N LEU A 524 -7.63 -18.12 -5.49
CA LEU A 524 -7.70 -18.81 -4.20
C LEU A 524 -7.02 -20.16 -4.37
N PHE A 525 -5.89 -20.33 -3.69
CA PHE A 525 -5.14 -21.57 -3.62
C PHE A 525 -5.51 -22.34 -2.35
N SER A 526 -5.37 -23.66 -2.40
CA SER A 526 -5.58 -24.56 -1.26
C SER A 526 -4.89 -25.90 -1.50
N SER A 527 -4.58 -26.64 -0.44
CA SER A 527 -3.98 -27.98 -0.50
C SER A 527 -4.95 -29.05 0.03
N ASP A 528 -4.62 -30.33 -0.14
CA ASP A 528 -5.46 -31.46 0.29
C ASP A 528 -4.76 -32.51 1.15
N ASP A 529 -3.52 -32.27 1.61
CA ASP A 529 -2.67 -33.27 2.28
C ASP A 529 -2.47 -34.58 1.50
N ASN A 530 -2.67 -34.52 0.18
CA ASN A 530 -2.60 -35.67 -0.71
C ASN A 530 -1.83 -35.39 -2.00
N GLY A 531 -0.95 -34.38 -1.97
CA GLY A 531 -0.04 -34.11 -3.07
C GLY A 531 -0.61 -33.23 -4.17
N HIS A 532 -1.69 -32.48 -3.92
CA HIS A 532 -2.26 -31.55 -4.90
C HIS A 532 -2.32 -30.12 -4.35
N LEU A 533 -1.94 -29.17 -5.20
CA LEU A 533 -2.19 -27.75 -5.00
C LEU A 533 -3.27 -27.29 -5.99
N TYR A 534 -4.36 -26.76 -5.47
CA TYR A 534 -5.49 -26.27 -6.26
C TYR A 534 -5.42 -24.75 -6.43
N ARG A 535 -6.06 -24.24 -7.48
CA ARG A 535 -6.30 -22.81 -7.70
C ARG A 535 -7.67 -22.60 -8.33
N SER A 536 -8.48 -21.73 -7.74
CA SER A 536 -9.66 -21.15 -8.37
C SER A 536 -9.41 -19.69 -8.72
N GLN A 537 -10.30 -19.10 -9.52
CA GLN A 537 -10.21 -17.68 -9.88
C GLN A 537 -11.58 -17.00 -9.88
N THR A 538 -11.57 -15.70 -9.60
CA THR A 538 -12.68 -14.75 -9.78
C THR A 538 -12.10 -13.41 -10.25
N SER A 539 -12.92 -12.51 -10.78
CA SER A 539 -12.46 -11.16 -11.09
C SER A 539 -12.27 -10.32 -9.81
N VAL A 540 -11.37 -9.34 -9.83
CA VAL A 540 -11.18 -8.39 -8.71
C VAL A 540 -12.50 -7.70 -8.34
N GLY A 541 -13.36 -7.40 -9.32
CA GLY A 541 -14.66 -6.78 -9.11
C GLY A 541 -15.72 -7.69 -8.48
N GLN A 542 -15.56 -9.01 -8.59
CA GLN A 542 -16.49 -9.99 -8.00
C GLN A 542 -16.05 -10.54 -6.64
N PHE A 543 -14.75 -10.46 -6.33
CA PHE A 543 -14.22 -10.87 -5.04
C PHE A 543 -15.04 -10.27 -3.88
N PRO A 544 -15.35 -11.02 -2.80
CA PRO A 544 -14.95 -12.40 -2.50
C PRO A 544 -15.83 -13.48 -3.16
N ASN A 545 -16.79 -13.10 -4.00
CA ASN A 545 -17.68 -14.04 -4.67
C ASN A 545 -17.10 -14.53 -6.01
N GLY A 546 -17.75 -15.53 -6.60
CA GLY A 546 -17.50 -15.93 -7.99
C GLY A 546 -16.26 -16.77 -8.22
N PHE A 547 -15.68 -17.37 -7.17
CA PHE A 547 -14.60 -18.34 -7.35
C PHE A 547 -15.11 -19.55 -8.13
N THR A 548 -14.55 -19.74 -9.32
CA THR A 548 -14.86 -20.82 -10.26
C THR A 548 -13.56 -21.32 -10.89
N ASN A 549 -13.65 -22.27 -11.83
CA ASN A 549 -12.50 -22.81 -12.55
C ASN A 549 -11.41 -23.34 -11.61
N THR A 550 -11.81 -24.19 -10.66
CA THR A 550 -10.87 -24.87 -9.76
C THR A 550 -10.06 -25.88 -10.56
N VAL A 551 -8.73 -25.70 -10.59
CA VAL A 551 -7.79 -26.58 -11.30
C VAL A 551 -6.67 -27.02 -10.37
N ILE A 552 -6.08 -28.18 -10.63
CA ILE A 552 -4.81 -28.61 -10.01
C ILE A 552 -3.68 -27.86 -10.72
N VAL A 553 -2.94 -27.02 -9.99
CA VAL A 553 -1.82 -26.22 -10.54
C VAL A 553 -0.45 -26.88 -10.33
N ALA A 554 -0.35 -27.75 -9.33
CA ALA A 554 0.80 -28.60 -9.11
C ALA A 554 0.35 -29.90 -8.45
N GLN A 555 1.01 -31.00 -8.79
CA GLN A 555 0.77 -32.29 -8.15
C GLN A 555 2.06 -33.09 -8.05
N ASP A 556 2.16 -33.92 -7.02
CA ASP A 556 3.26 -34.86 -6.82
C ASP A 556 2.71 -36.19 -6.30
N SER A 557 3.07 -37.30 -6.95
CA SER A 557 2.66 -38.64 -6.52
C SER A 557 3.17 -38.99 -5.12
N ASN A 558 4.29 -38.39 -4.71
CA ASN A 558 4.70 -38.40 -3.33
C ASN A 558 4.05 -37.19 -2.63
N LYS A 559 2.93 -37.42 -1.94
CA LYS A 559 2.22 -36.36 -1.21
C LYS A 559 3.10 -35.55 -0.26
N TYR A 560 4.16 -36.16 0.28
CA TYR A 560 5.10 -35.48 1.18
C TYR A 560 5.98 -34.44 0.47
N ALA A 561 6.16 -34.53 -0.85
CA ALA A 561 6.91 -33.56 -1.62
C ALA A 561 6.09 -32.29 -1.94
N LEU A 562 4.76 -32.34 -1.85
CA LEU A 562 3.84 -31.23 -2.08
C LEU A 562 2.70 -31.32 -1.06
N TRP A 563 3.05 -31.11 0.22
CA TRP A 563 2.21 -31.49 1.34
C TRP A 563 1.09 -30.46 1.61
N GLU A 564 1.46 -29.27 2.11
CA GLU A 564 0.51 -28.24 2.56
C GLU A 564 1.16 -26.83 2.55
N ALA A 565 0.52 -25.85 3.20
CA ALA A 565 1.05 -24.53 3.55
C ALA A 565 1.60 -23.70 2.38
N SER A 566 0.82 -23.59 1.30
CA SER A 566 1.25 -22.81 0.15
C SER A 566 1.27 -21.30 0.44
N ASN A 567 2.34 -20.61 0.01
CA ASN A 567 2.37 -19.15 -0.06
C ASN A 567 2.65 -18.70 -1.50
N ILE A 568 1.87 -17.75 -2.02
CA ILE A 568 2.05 -17.20 -3.36
C ILE A 568 2.17 -15.68 -3.27
N TYR A 569 3.28 -15.14 -3.76
CA TYR A 569 3.62 -13.72 -3.64
C TYR A 569 3.95 -13.07 -4.97
N LYS A 570 3.66 -11.77 -5.07
CA LYS A 570 4.25 -10.90 -6.08
C LYS A 570 5.65 -10.48 -5.65
N VAL A 571 6.67 -10.66 -6.50
CA VAL A 571 8.04 -10.21 -6.19
C VAL A 571 8.19 -8.75 -6.60
N GLN A 572 8.42 -7.88 -5.63
CA GLN A 572 8.50 -6.42 -5.82
C GLN A 572 9.51 -6.05 -6.91
N GLY A 573 9.13 -5.13 -7.80
CA GLY A 573 10.02 -4.62 -8.85
C GLY A 573 10.27 -5.59 -10.00
N THR A 574 9.62 -6.75 -10.03
CA THR A 574 9.77 -7.75 -11.10
C THR A 574 8.42 -8.13 -11.71
N ASN A 575 8.43 -8.79 -12.87
CA ASN A 575 7.25 -9.45 -13.45
C ASN A 575 7.10 -10.91 -12.95
N GLN A 576 7.68 -11.25 -11.80
CA GLN A 576 7.73 -12.60 -11.26
C GLN A 576 6.79 -12.75 -10.07
N TYR A 577 6.27 -13.97 -9.90
CA TYR A 577 5.60 -14.48 -8.71
C TYR A 577 6.45 -15.58 -8.10
N LEU A 578 6.45 -15.69 -6.77
CA LEU A 578 7.09 -16.75 -6.01
C LEU A 578 6.00 -17.62 -5.39
N MET A 579 6.12 -18.93 -5.53
CA MET A 579 5.31 -19.91 -4.83
C MET A 579 6.20 -20.71 -3.89
N LEU A 580 5.76 -20.85 -2.65
CA LEU A 580 6.33 -21.73 -1.63
C LEU A 580 5.31 -22.82 -1.31
N VAL A 581 5.77 -24.05 -1.13
CA VAL A 581 4.92 -25.15 -0.64
C VAL A 581 5.72 -25.97 0.37
N GLU A 582 5.10 -26.30 1.49
CA GLU A 582 5.71 -27.13 2.53
C GLU A 582 5.80 -28.59 2.06
N ALA A 583 6.86 -29.25 2.47
CA ALA A 583 7.14 -30.64 2.22
C ALA A 583 7.64 -31.32 3.50
N ILE A 584 7.49 -32.64 3.55
CA ILE A 584 8.07 -33.52 4.56
C ILE A 584 9.24 -34.25 3.89
N GLY A 585 10.45 -34.00 4.39
CA GLY A 585 11.68 -34.55 3.84
C GLY A 585 11.88 -36.03 4.15
N SER A 586 12.91 -36.60 3.54
CA SER A 586 13.37 -37.98 3.74
C SER A 586 13.69 -38.32 5.20
N ASP A 587 14.02 -37.33 6.02
CA ASP A 587 14.27 -37.42 7.47
C ASP A 587 13.02 -37.15 8.33
N GLY A 588 11.85 -37.07 7.70
CA GLY A 588 10.58 -36.78 8.35
C GLY A 588 10.41 -35.32 8.79
N ARG A 589 11.33 -34.41 8.43
CA ARG A 589 11.30 -33.00 8.87
C ARG A 589 10.63 -32.08 7.86
N ARG A 590 9.97 -31.04 8.38
CA ARG A 590 9.31 -30.01 7.57
C ARG A 590 10.30 -29.06 6.91
N TRP A 591 10.07 -28.74 5.64
CA TRP A 591 10.87 -27.80 4.85
C TRP A 591 10.05 -27.19 3.70
N PHE A 592 10.56 -26.13 3.09
CA PHE A 592 9.89 -25.47 1.96
C PHE A 592 10.61 -25.69 0.64
N ARG A 593 9.81 -25.96 -0.39
CA ARG A 593 10.18 -25.91 -1.80
C ARG A 593 9.72 -24.58 -2.40
N SER A 594 10.35 -24.14 -3.49
CA SER A 594 10.00 -22.89 -4.16
C SER A 594 9.98 -22.99 -5.67
N TRP A 595 9.08 -22.23 -6.28
CA TRP A 595 8.91 -22.08 -7.73
C TRP A 595 8.65 -20.62 -8.09
N THR A 596 8.86 -20.27 -9.35
CA THR A 596 8.50 -18.95 -9.87
C THR A 596 7.68 -19.04 -11.14
N ALA A 597 6.85 -18.03 -11.38
CA ALA A 597 6.04 -17.87 -12.59
C ALA A 597 5.98 -16.40 -13.00
N THR A 598 5.61 -16.12 -14.25
CA THR A 598 5.38 -14.75 -14.74
C THR A 598 3.91 -14.31 -14.60
N SER A 599 3.02 -15.24 -14.30
CA SER A 599 1.59 -14.98 -14.03
C SER A 599 1.03 -16.02 -13.06
N LEU A 600 -0.02 -15.63 -12.32
CA LEU A 600 -0.66 -16.48 -11.31
C LEU A 600 -1.43 -17.68 -11.90
N ALA A 601 -1.83 -17.59 -13.17
CA ALA A 601 -2.46 -18.67 -13.91
C ALA A 601 -1.47 -19.44 -14.81
N GLY A 602 -0.20 -19.03 -14.84
CA GLY A 602 0.82 -19.58 -15.73
C GLY A 602 1.50 -20.83 -15.18
N SER A 603 2.54 -21.27 -15.89
CA SER A 603 3.37 -22.41 -15.50
C SER A 603 4.39 -22.01 -14.42
N TRP A 604 4.56 -22.89 -13.44
CA TRP A 604 5.48 -22.72 -12.32
C TRP A 604 6.79 -23.47 -12.58
N THR A 605 7.91 -22.75 -12.55
CA THR A 605 9.26 -23.30 -12.75
C THR A 605 9.96 -23.44 -11.41
N PRO A 606 10.56 -24.61 -11.09
CA PRO A 606 11.32 -24.80 -9.85
C PRO A 606 12.42 -23.74 -9.67
N LEU A 607 12.57 -23.22 -8.45
CA LEU A 607 13.63 -22.29 -8.07
C LEU A 607 14.63 -22.98 -7.13
N ALA A 608 14.22 -23.23 -5.87
CA ALA A 608 14.94 -24.01 -4.88
C ALA A 608 13.95 -25.04 -4.29
N ALA A 609 13.92 -26.23 -4.90
CA ALA A 609 12.84 -27.21 -4.72
C ALA A 609 13.32 -28.64 -4.43
N SER A 610 14.59 -28.84 -4.07
CA SER A 610 15.17 -30.13 -3.67
C SER A 610 15.71 -30.07 -2.23
N GLU A 611 15.88 -31.20 -1.56
CA GLU A 611 16.44 -31.20 -0.19
C GLU A 611 17.88 -30.66 -0.14
N SER A 612 18.65 -30.82 -1.23
CA SER A 612 20.02 -30.29 -1.37
C SER A 612 20.06 -28.81 -1.73
N ASN A 613 19.00 -28.26 -2.32
CA ASN A 613 18.82 -26.83 -2.59
C ASN A 613 17.38 -26.40 -2.22
N PRO A 614 17.07 -26.32 -0.92
CA PRO A 614 15.73 -26.01 -0.44
C PRO A 614 15.50 -24.50 -0.41
N PHE A 615 14.23 -24.09 -0.38
CA PHE A 615 13.90 -22.71 -0.05
C PHE A 615 14.29 -22.44 1.41
N ALA A 616 13.72 -23.18 2.35
CA ALA A 616 14.07 -23.10 3.76
C ALA A 616 14.00 -24.49 4.41
N ARG A 617 15.10 -24.92 5.02
CA ARG A 617 15.29 -26.22 5.67
C ARG A 617 16.40 -26.12 6.70
N ALA A 618 16.51 -27.10 7.60
CA ALA A 618 17.59 -27.12 8.61
C ALA A 618 19.00 -27.01 8.02
N ASN A 619 19.27 -27.59 6.83
CA ASN A 619 20.59 -27.60 6.21
C ASN A 619 21.00 -26.27 5.53
N ASN A 620 20.07 -25.33 5.31
CA ASN A 620 20.38 -23.98 4.82
C ASN A 620 20.05 -22.88 5.84
N THR A 621 19.83 -23.26 7.10
CA THR A 621 19.46 -22.35 8.20
C THR A 621 20.48 -22.44 9.33
N THR A 622 21.06 -21.30 9.72
CA THR A 622 21.89 -21.19 10.91
C THR A 622 21.06 -20.75 12.11
N PHE A 623 21.48 -21.14 13.31
CA PHE A 623 20.81 -20.79 14.57
C PHE A 623 21.83 -20.19 15.54
N PRO A 624 22.08 -18.86 15.49
CA PRO A 624 23.12 -18.23 16.30
C PRO A 624 22.94 -18.41 17.80
N ALA A 625 21.69 -18.51 18.27
CA ALA A 625 21.33 -18.72 19.68
C ALA A 625 21.20 -20.21 20.07
N GLY A 626 21.57 -21.14 19.17
CA GLY A 626 21.40 -22.58 19.33
C GLY A 626 20.18 -23.12 18.59
N THR A 627 20.31 -24.34 18.07
CA THR A 627 19.28 -25.02 17.27
C THR A 627 18.11 -25.47 18.16
N TRP A 628 16.98 -24.78 18.04
CA TRP A 628 15.76 -25.09 18.80
C TRP A 628 14.72 -25.89 18.00
N THR A 629 14.89 -25.99 16.67
CA THR A 629 14.03 -26.75 15.77
C THR A 629 14.83 -27.37 14.62
N ARG A 630 14.34 -28.49 14.08
CA ARG A 630 14.78 -29.08 12.80
C ARG A 630 13.71 -28.97 11.72
N ASP A 631 12.53 -28.49 12.10
CA ASP A 631 11.36 -28.32 11.27
C ASP A 631 11.22 -26.83 10.94
N ILE A 632 11.28 -26.51 9.65
CA ILE A 632 10.88 -25.21 9.12
C ILE A 632 9.52 -25.44 8.44
N SER A 633 8.45 -25.23 9.20
CA SER A 633 7.07 -25.53 8.80
C SER A 633 6.26 -24.25 8.60
N HIS A 634 4.97 -24.37 8.25
CA HIS A 634 3.99 -23.33 7.94
C HIS A 634 4.41 -21.93 8.44
N GLY A 635 4.59 -21.02 7.49
CA GLY A 635 4.98 -19.65 7.75
C GLY A 635 4.45 -18.66 6.72
N GLU A 636 4.86 -17.40 6.86
CA GLU A 636 4.59 -16.35 5.90
C GLU A 636 5.78 -15.37 5.81
N MET A 637 6.04 -14.87 4.60
CA MET A 637 6.96 -13.77 4.37
C MET A 637 6.52 -12.49 5.06
N ILE A 638 7.49 -11.74 5.60
CA ILE A 638 7.28 -10.33 5.91
C ILE A 638 7.12 -9.59 4.57
N ARG A 639 5.91 -9.10 4.31
CA ARG A 639 5.55 -8.47 3.04
C ARG A 639 6.06 -7.03 2.94
N ALA A 640 6.31 -6.58 1.71
CA ALA A 640 6.66 -5.20 1.37
C ALA A 640 5.42 -4.26 1.35
N GLY A 641 4.24 -4.85 1.24
CA GLY A 641 2.95 -4.19 1.37
C GLY A 641 1.99 -5.04 2.18
N TYR A 642 0.72 -4.66 2.20
CA TYR A 642 -0.31 -5.36 2.99
C TYR A 642 -1.59 -5.62 2.19
N ASP A 643 -1.62 -5.23 0.91
CA ASP A 643 -2.83 -5.33 0.08
C ASP A 643 -3.00 -6.72 -0.56
N GLN A 644 -4.08 -6.88 -1.33
CA GLN A 644 -4.45 -8.13 -2.01
C GLN A 644 -3.45 -8.60 -3.09
N THR A 645 -2.37 -7.86 -3.36
CA THR A 645 -1.33 -8.29 -4.31
C THR A 645 -0.25 -9.17 -3.67
N LEU A 646 -0.20 -9.20 -2.32
CA LEU A 646 0.73 -10.03 -1.54
C LEU A 646 2.19 -9.81 -1.98
N THR A 647 2.57 -8.54 -2.10
CA THR A 647 3.91 -8.17 -2.58
C THR A 647 4.98 -8.38 -1.50
N ILE A 648 6.06 -9.09 -1.83
CA ILE A 648 7.25 -9.28 -0.99
C ILE A 648 8.46 -8.54 -1.56
N PRO A 649 9.45 -8.17 -0.72
CA PRO A 649 10.73 -7.66 -1.21
C PRO A 649 11.42 -8.67 -2.14
N ALA A 650 12.19 -8.20 -3.12
CA ALA A 650 13.03 -9.08 -3.95
C ALA A 650 14.30 -9.56 -3.22
N CYS A 651 14.63 -8.94 -2.08
CA CYS A 651 15.86 -9.16 -1.34
C CYS A 651 15.63 -8.96 0.17
N ARG A 652 16.57 -9.45 0.98
CA ARG A 652 16.53 -9.44 2.45
C ARG A 652 15.24 -10.03 2.99
N LEU A 653 14.88 -11.18 2.41
CA LEU A 653 13.66 -11.87 2.77
C LEU A 653 13.67 -12.20 4.27
N GLN A 654 12.50 -12.08 4.88
CA GLN A 654 12.24 -12.54 6.23
C GLN A 654 11.00 -13.42 6.23
N TYR A 655 11.05 -14.53 6.94
CA TYR A 655 10.00 -15.54 6.94
C TYR A 655 9.64 -15.92 8.38
N LEU A 656 8.45 -15.53 8.84
CA LEU A 656 7.91 -15.91 10.14
C LEU A 656 7.38 -17.33 9.99
N TYR A 657 7.87 -18.27 10.79
CA TYR A 657 7.63 -19.70 10.60
C TYR A 657 7.37 -20.41 11.92
N GLN A 658 6.74 -21.58 11.87
CA GLN A 658 6.59 -22.45 13.03
C GLN A 658 7.70 -23.51 13.08
N GLY A 659 8.23 -23.72 14.28
CA GLY A 659 9.18 -24.78 14.60
C GLY A 659 8.85 -25.41 15.94
N MET A 660 9.49 -26.53 16.27
CA MET A 660 9.32 -27.22 17.54
C MET A 660 10.60 -27.92 17.97
N ASN A 661 10.68 -28.28 19.26
CA ASN A 661 11.78 -29.08 19.77
C ASN A 661 11.90 -30.38 18.95
N PRO A 662 13.08 -30.72 18.39
CA PRO A 662 13.24 -31.90 17.54
C PRO A 662 12.94 -33.24 18.22
N SER A 663 12.95 -33.26 19.56
CA SER A 663 12.67 -34.42 20.40
C SER A 663 11.19 -34.52 20.82
N ALA A 664 10.35 -33.53 20.45
CA ALA A 664 8.93 -33.59 20.72
C ALA A 664 8.27 -34.73 19.92
N GLY A 665 7.32 -35.42 20.55
CA GLY A 665 6.53 -36.49 19.96
C GLY A 665 5.14 -36.54 20.60
N GLY A 666 4.33 -37.51 20.17
CA GLY A 666 2.93 -37.64 20.57
C GLY A 666 1.96 -37.11 19.50
N ASP A 667 0.71 -36.87 19.90
CA ASP A 667 -0.35 -36.45 18.99
C ASP A 667 -0.04 -35.11 18.33
N TYR A 668 -0.21 -35.04 17.00
CA TYR A 668 0.17 -33.88 16.19
C TYR A 668 -0.42 -32.55 16.69
N ASN A 669 -1.70 -32.56 17.11
CA ASN A 669 -2.41 -31.37 17.59
C ASN A 669 -1.88 -30.84 18.94
N THR A 670 -1.08 -31.64 19.65
CA THR A 670 -0.50 -31.31 20.96
C THR A 670 1.00 -31.00 20.89
N LEU A 671 1.62 -31.12 19.71
CA LEU A 671 3.03 -30.80 19.52
C LEU A 671 3.30 -29.33 19.87
N PRO A 672 4.40 -29.02 20.57
CA PRO A 672 4.66 -27.70 21.16
C PRO A 672 5.23 -26.72 20.13
N TRP A 673 4.51 -26.45 19.04
CA TRP A 673 4.91 -25.48 18.03
C TRP A 673 5.03 -24.06 18.61
N ARG A 674 6.05 -23.34 18.14
CA ARG A 674 6.38 -21.95 18.48
C ARG A 674 6.76 -21.22 17.20
N LEU A 675 6.62 -19.90 17.19
CA LEU A 675 6.98 -19.09 16.03
C LEU A 675 8.40 -18.52 16.17
N GLY A 676 9.18 -18.62 15.09
CA GLY A 676 10.49 -17.98 14.94
C GLY A 676 10.57 -17.19 13.65
N LEU A 677 11.63 -16.41 13.46
CA LEU A 677 11.84 -15.58 12.28
C LEU A 677 13.14 -15.98 11.58
N LEU A 678 13.04 -16.36 10.31
CA LEU A 678 14.19 -16.49 9.42
C LEU A 678 14.52 -15.12 8.82
N THR A 679 15.81 -14.80 8.73
CA THR A 679 16.33 -13.66 7.99
C THR A 679 17.35 -14.15 6.96
N GLN A 680 17.17 -13.78 5.71
CA GLN A 680 18.04 -14.20 4.61
C GLN A 680 19.46 -13.65 4.77
N THR A 681 20.47 -14.50 4.61
CA THR A 681 21.89 -14.15 4.82
C THR A 681 22.71 -14.09 3.54
N ASN A 682 22.20 -14.65 2.44
CA ASN A 682 22.84 -14.60 1.12
C ASN A 682 22.15 -13.64 0.15
N SER A 683 21.50 -12.61 0.68
CA SER A 683 20.80 -11.64 -0.15
C SER A 683 21.79 -10.80 -0.97
N ALA A 684 21.54 -10.67 -2.28
CA ALA A 684 22.38 -9.91 -3.22
C ALA A 684 22.08 -8.40 -3.24
N CYS A 685 21.01 -8.01 -2.54
CA CYS A 685 20.51 -6.67 -2.30
C CYS A 685 19.79 -6.69 -0.94
#